data_AF-A0A9E6MP37-F1
#
_entry.id   AF-A0A9E6MP37-F1
#
_cell.length_a   1.000
_cell.length_b   1.000
_cell.length_c   1.000
_cell.angle_alpha   90.00
_cell.angle_beta   90.00
_cell.angle_gamma   90.00
#
_symmetry.space_group_name_H-M   'P 1'
#
loop_
_entity.id
_entity.type
_entity.pdbx_description
1 polymer ?
#
loop_
_entity_poly.entity_id
_entity_poly.type
_entity_poly.pdbx_seq_one_letter_code
_entity_poly.pdbx_strand_id
1 'polypeptide(L)'
;MAPKVSIVVPIYNVSDYVGECLDSILAQTLKEIEVICVNDGSTDNSLDIVKKYEGLDDRIVVIDKQNAGYGAAMNDGLRIARGEFVGIVEPDDYIDPCMYETMYEKAVSGELADIVKCAWREVGEDQDDVVRNPYLNLVPSDYLTVGMFPDILHWHPSTPMGIYRKAFLEEHAITYVEAPGAGWVDNPFFIEVFYYAKIIKICAEPFYNYRIGDFEHSSVLRDCNVPLDRLNDMMDFLDGVEENETFRFALAKRAFVYLRRILDSPYYFNQRDAVRERIVQTFSRISPTLVATGRFTLEEKELYQQFTNPPLRRFDYDPSGAAVSIVIPIYNVEQYLRECLNSVVTQSLKNIEIICVDDRSKDFSRCIANVFADKDERIQLVAQEVNGGYGKGMNTGLDHAHGEYIGIVEPDDYIAPTMFEELYTRTKLYDLDICKADFYRFKQDARKDVRFQYVTMPKSRDLYNKVITPLDEELFFRCTMNTVSGIYRISMLREWGIRWNETPGASFQDNGFYVCTSAVAKRFMFIDRPLYYNRRDNPNSSVADRGKVYCMNEEYAFIQDWLKKNNLWEKVKEEWASLLYRNEMFTYNRISDSFHEEYAAYISDDFNQLVQDEELTLSYFSDKERSVLKVLREDPQEFIRRQDGSDITKVEKLQAEVNKVRNSKSFKIGKAVTSGPRMVKKLVRGAKKKS
;
A
#
# COMPACT_ATOMS: atom_id res chain seq x y z
N MET A 1 -5.12 13.19 40.48
CA MET A 1 -4.25 13.48 39.31
C MET A 1 -5.12 13.46 38.07
N ALA A 2 -4.78 14.18 37.00
CA ALA A 2 -5.50 14.05 35.74
C ALA A 2 -5.31 12.62 35.20
N PRO A 3 -6.38 11.92 34.78
CA PRO A 3 -6.25 10.59 34.22
C PRO A 3 -5.54 10.65 32.85
N LYS A 4 -4.72 9.65 32.58
CA LYS A 4 -4.12 9.37 31.27
C LYS A 4 -5.10 8.59 30.39
N VAL A 5 -5.80 7.62 30.97
CA VAL A 5 -6.80 6.80 30.28
C VAL A 5 -8.12 6.80 31.04
N SER A 6 -9.21 7.11 30.34
CA SER A 6 -10.58 6.88 30.82
C SER A 6 -11.07 5.53 30.31
N ILE A 7 -11.56 4.68 31.19
CA ILE A 7 -12.05 3.35 30.82
C ILE A 7 -13.56 3.34 30.95
N VAL A 8 -14.27 3.19 29.82
CA VAL A 8 -15.73 3.10 29.80
C VAL A 8 -16.16 1.64 29.89
N VAL A 9 -17.07 1.34 30.81
CA VAL A 9 -17.61 -0.01 31.05
C VAL A 9 -19.14 0.04 30.89
N PRO A 10 -19.69 -0.36 29.74
CA PRO A 10 -21.13 -0.36 29.47
C PRO A 10 -21.81 -1.56 30.13
N ILE A 11 -22.68 -1.35 31.12
CA ILE A 11 -23.21 -2.41 31.97
C ILE A 11 -24.70 -2.63 31.71
N TYR A 12 -25.07 -3.86 31.37
CA TYR A 12 -26.46 -4.30 31.29
C TYR A 12 -26.58 -5.80 31.64
N ASN A 13 -27.18 -6.10 32.79
CA ASN A 13 -27.51 -7.47 33.22
C ASN A 13 -26.34 -8.48 33.18
N VAL A 14 -25.27 -8.19 33.93
CA VAL A 14 -23.97 -8.89 33.89
C VAL A 14 -23.41 -9.10 35.31
N SER A 15 -24.29 -9.34 36.28
CA SER A 15 -23.91 -9.41 37.70
C SER A 15 -22.90 -10.50 38.04
N ASP A 16 -22.85 -11.55 37.21
CA ASP A 16 -21.95 -12.70 37.43
C ASP A 16 -20.49 -12.40 37.06
N TYR A 17 -20.25 -11.38 36.22
CA TYR A 17 -18.93 -11.11 35.64
C TYR A 17 -18.36 -9.74 35.98
N VAL A 18 -19.22 -8.72 36.19
CA VAL A 18 -18.78 -7.33 36.35
C VAL A 18 -17.82 -7.11 37.52
N GLY A 19 -17.90 -7.93 38.57
CA GLY A 19 -16.94 -7.87 39.69
C GLY A 19 -15.51 -8.20 39.27
N GLU A 20 -15.31 -9.30 38.53
CA GLU A 20 -14.00 -9.69 38.01
C GLU A 20 -13.46 -8.68 36.99
N CYS A 21 -14.35 -8.18 36.12
CA CYS A 21 -14.03 -7.11 35.19
C CYS A 21 -13.42 -5.90 35.92
N LEU A 22 -14.12 -5.39 36.93
CA LEU A 22 -13.66 -4.24 37.73
C LEU A 22 -12.38 -4.55 38.51
N ASP A 23 -12.26 -5.74 39.12
CA ASP A 23 -11.03 -6.14 39.80
C ASP A 23 -9.82 -6.10 38.85
N SER A 24 -9.98 -6.55 37.59
CA SER A 24 -8.92 -6.53 36.58
C SER A 24 -8.52 -5.11 36.14
N ILE A 25 -9.49 -4.20 36.06
CA ILE A 25 -9.27 -2.77 35.76
C ILE A 25 -8.54 -2.09 36.93
N LEU A 26 -8.95 -2.35 38.17
CA LEU A 26 -8.33 -1.74 39.35
C LEU A 26 -6.91 -2.27 39.60
N ALA A 27 -6.61 -3.48 39.13
CA ALA A 27 -5.29 -4.09 39.18
C ALA A 27 -4.28 -3.51 38.15
N GLN A 28 -4.72 -2.65 37.23
CA GLN A 28 -3.85 -2.07 36.20
C GLN A 28 -2.60 -1.39 36.79
N THR A 29 -1.45 -1.55 36.15
CA THR A 29 -0.18 -0.95 36.57
C THR A 29 -0.17 0.56 36.38
N LEU A 30 -0.81 1.06 35.32
CA LEU A 30 -1.10 2.48 35.13
C LEU A 30 -2.09 2.97 36.20
N LYS A 31 -1.65 3.86 37.09
CA LYS A 31 -2.48 4.34 38.21
C LYS A 31 -3.31 5.57 37.88
N GLU A 32 -2.88 6.37 36.90
CA GLU A 32 -3.60 7.53 36.40
C GLU A 32 -4.73 7.10 35.45
N ILE A 33 -5.63 6.25 35.93
CA ILE A 33 -6.85 5.84 35.22
C ILE A 33 -8.08 6.38 35.93
N GLU A 34 -9.15 6.55 35.17
CA GLU A 34 -10.52 6.66 35.69
C GLU A 34 -11.39 5.58 35.07
N VAL A 35 -12.40 5.12 35.81
CA VAL A 35 -13.30 4.05 35.37
C VAL A 35 -14.72 4.59 35.39
N ILE A 36 -15.39 4.55 34.25
CA ILE A 36 -16.73 5.10 34.05
C ILE A 36 -17.67 3.93 33.79
N CYS A 37 -18.38 3.52 34.83
CA CYS A 37 -19.37 2.45 34.79
C CYS A 37 -20.72 3.03 34.37
N VAL A 38 -21.22 2.66 33.19
CA VAL A 38 -22.50 3.16 32.68
C VAL A 38 -23.55 2.05 32.77
N ASN A 39 -24.37 2.09 33.81
CA ASN A 39 -25.49 1.17 33.97
C ASN A 39 -26.65 1.58 33.06
N ASP A 40 -26.89 0.80 32.00
CA ASP A 40 -27.95 1.04 31.01
C ASP A 40 -29.28 0.37 31.42
N GLY A 41 -29.70 0.61 32.66
CA GLY A 41 -30.97 0.09 33.18
C GLY A 41 -30.98 -1.40 33.49
N SER A 42 -29.90 -1.92 34.09
CA SER A 42 -29.86 -3.32 34.57
C SER A 42 -31.00 -3.60 35.56
N THR A 43 -31.57 -4.80 35.45
CA THR A 43 -32.63 -5.33 36.31
C THR A 43 -32.14 -6.41 37.27
N ASP A 44 -30.89 -6.86 37.12
CA ASP A 44 -30.20 -7.78 38.01
C ASP A 44 -29.39 -7.03 39.08
N ASN A 45 -28.46 -7.73 39.74
CA ASN A 45 -27.63 -7.17 40.80
C ASN A 45 -26.43 -6.32 40.31
N SER A 46 -26.31 -6.05 39.00
CA SER A 46 -25.14 -5.35 38.42
C SER A 46 -24.94 -3.95 39.01
N LEU A 47 -26.03 -3.17 39.15
CA LEU A 47 -25.99 -1.80 39.67
C LEU A 47 -25.47 -1.76 41.12
N ASP A 48 -25.94 -2.69 41.96
CA ASP A 48 -25.53 -2.77 43.36
C ASP A 48 -24.05 -3.14 43.50
N ILE A 49 -23.56 -4.03 42.62
CA ILE A 49 -22.13 -4.38 42.57
C ILE A 49 -21.30 -3.13 42.21
N VAL A 50 -21.61 -2.42 41.12
CA VAL A 50 -20.78 -1.28 40.69
C VAL A 50 -20.84 -0.10 41.66
N LYS A 51 -21.98 0.14 42.33
CA LYS A 51 -22.08 1.14 43.42
C LYS A 51 -21.24 0.78 44.63
N LYS A 52 -21.10 -0.51 44.95
CA LYS A 52 -20.18 -0.95 46.01
C LYS A 52 -18.74 -0.62 45.65
N TYR A 53 -18.33 -0.83 44.40
CA TYR A 53 -17.00 -0.48 43.91
C TYR A 53 -16.76 1.04 43.92
N GLU A 54 -17.73 1.85 43.49
CA GLU A 54 -17.69 3.32 43.58
C GLU A 54 -17.44 3.80 45.02
N GLY A 55 -18.07 3.16 46.01
CA GLY A 55 -17.83 3.47 47.43
C GLY A 55 -16.47 3.02 47.99
N LEU A 56 -15.71 2.20 47.25
CA LEU A 56 -14.43 1.64 47.67
C LEU A 56 -13.22 2.26 46.96
N ASP A 57 -13.38 2.80 45.76
CA ASP A 57 -12.29 3.38 44.96
C ASP A 57 -12.73 4.67 44.25
N ASP A 58 -12.12 5.79 44.64
CA ASP A 58 -12.44 7.14 44.13
C ASP A 58 -12.19 7.33 42.62
N ARG A 59 -11.54 6.36 41.95
CA ARG A 59 -11.35 6.38 40.49
C ARG A 59 -12.61 5.97 39.71
N ILE A 60 -13.58 5.35 40.37
CA ILE A 60 -14.81 4.84 39.75
C ILE A 60 -15.89 5.92 39.79
N VAL A 61 -16.58 6.09 38.66
CA VAL A 61 -17.75 6.95 38.51
C VAL A 61 -18.87 6.12 37.91
N VAL A 62 -20.05 6.12 38.56
CA VAL A 62 -21.23 5.40 38.08
C VAL A 62 -22.23 6.36 37.46
N ILE A 63 -22.62 6.08 36.22
CA ILE A 63 -23.79 6.68 35.57
C ILE A 63 -24.91 5.65 35.60
N ASP A 64 -26.04 6.01 36.23
CA ASP A 64 -27.24 5.18 36.29
C ASP A 64 -28.34 5.83 35.45
N LYS A 65 -28.82 5.12 34.43
CA LYS A 65 -29.81 5.63 33.46
C LYS A 65 -30.84 4.57 33.10
N GLN A 66 -31.94 5.02 32.47
CA GLN A 66 -32.87 4.11 31.81
C GLN A 66 -32.22 3.51 30.56
N ASN A 67 -32.57 2.26 30.25
CA ASN A 67 -32.05 1.55 29.09
C ASN A 67 -32.30 2.33 27.80
N ALA A 68 -31.24 2.62 27.06
CA ALA A 68 -31.33 3.24 25.73
C ALA A 68 -30.42 2.57 24.68
N GLY A 69 -29.78 1.45 25.03
CA GLY A 69 -28.92 0.68 24.15
C GLY A 69 -27.43 1.01 24.33
N TYR A 70 -26.60 0.10 23.82
CA TYR A 70 -25.14 0.12 23.99
C TYR A 70 -24.52 1.44 23.51
N GLY A 71 -24.92 1.94 22.33
CA GLY A 71 -24.36 3.17 21.77
C GLY A 71 -24.61 4.40 22.65
N ALA A 72 -25.80 4.52 23.24
CA ALA A 72 -26.12 5.60 24.15
C ALA A 72 -25.29 5.51 25.46
N ALA A 73 -25.14 4.30 26.01
CA ALA A 73 -24.30 4.08 27.19
C ALA A 73 -22.82 4.44 26.92
N MET A 74 -22.30 4.06 25.76
CA MET A 74 -20.95 4.45 25.34
C MET A 74 -20.81 5.96 25.23
N ASN A 75 -21.74 6.64 24.55
CA ASN A 75 -21.72 8.10 24.39
C ASN A 75 -21.79 8.84 25.73
N ASP A 76 -22.56 8.33 26.68
CA ASP A 76 -22.61 8.89 28.04
C ASP A 76 -21.26 8.78 28.76
N GLY A 77 -20.57 7.65 28.61
CA GLY A 77 -19.22 7.47 29.12
C GLY A 77 -18.20 8.39 28.43
N LEU A 78 -18.21 8.42 27.09
CA LEU A 78 -17.31 9.27 26.29
C LEU A 78 -17.43 10.75 26.66
N ARG A 79 -18.65 11.22 26.94
CA ARG A 79 -18.92 12.63 27.25
C ARG A 79 -18.26 13.11 28.54
N ILE A 80 -18.19 12.24 29.56
CA ILE A 80 -17.62 12.62 30.87
C ILE A 80 -16.16 12.22 31.03
N ALA A 81 -15.59 11.48 30.06
CA ALA A 81 -14.20 11.09 30.06
C ALA A 81 -13.26 12.30 30.16
N ARG A 82 -12.22 12.18 30.99
CA ARG A 82 -11.20 13.22 31.22
C ARG A 82 -9.79 12.78 30.82
N GLY A 83 -9.62 11.52 30.46
CA GLY A 83 -8.36 10.93 30.02
C GLY A 83 -7.88 11.53 28.71
N GLU A 84 -6.57 11.54 28.52
CA GLU A 84 -5.97 11.86 27.22
C GLU A 84 -6.38 10.83 26.16
N PHE A 85 -6.52 9.58 26.58
CA PHE A 85 -7.06 8.47 25.81
C PHE A 85 -8.31 7.88 26.47
N VAL A 86 -9.16 7.26 25.65
CA VAL A 86 -10.32 6.49 26.11
C VAL A 86 -10.13 5.03 25.70
N GLY A 87 -10.31 4.12 26.66
CA GLY A 87 -10.41 2.68 26.46
C GLY A 87 -11.80 2.18 26.81
N ILE A 88 -12.13 0.97 26.37
CA ILE A 88 -13.41 0.31 26.60
C ILE A 88 -13.12 -1.10 27.13
N VAL A 89 -13.89 -1.55 28.13
CA VAL A 89 -13.85 -2.94 28.60
C VAL A 89 -15.28 -3.42 28.69
N GLU A 90 -15.58 -4.54 28.03
CA GLU A 90 -16.89 -5.18 28.17
C GLU A 90 -17.04 -5.76 29.58
N PRO A 91 -18.21 -5.64 30.21
CA PRO A 91 -18.40 -5.99 31.62
C PRO A 91 -18.35 -7.51 31.89
N ASP A 92 -18.41 -8.34 30.85
CA ASP A 92 -18.29 -9.80 30.90
C ASP A 92 -16.87 -10.34 30.63
N ASP A 93 -15.94 -9.43 30.30
CA ASP A 93 -14.53 -9.70 30.01
C ASP A 93 -13.59 -9.20 31.12
N TYR A 94 -12.30 -9.52 31.00
CA TYR A 94 -11.25 -9.03 31.89
C TYR A 94 -9.93 -8.79 31.15
N ILE A 95 -9.05 -7.98 31.75
CA ILE A 95 -7.82 -7.50 31.09
C ILE A 95 -6.54 -7.81 31.89
N ASP A 96 -5.43 -8.02 31.18
CA ASP A 96 -4.12 -8.24 31.77
C ASP A 96 -3.62 -6.96 32.50
N PRO A 97 -2.93 -7.06 33.66
CA PRO A 97 -2.58 -5.90 34.50
C PRO A 97 -1.75 -4.80 33.83
N CYS A 98 -1.02 -5.09 32.75
CA CYS A 98 -0.16 -4.12 32.05
C CYS A 98 -0.77 -3.58 30.75
N MET A 99 -2.04 -3.88 30.44
CA MET A 99 -2.68 -3.50 29.18
C MET A 99 -2.58 -1.99 28.93
N TYR A 100 -3.16 -1.18 29.83
CA TYR A 100 -3.26 0.26 29.59
C TYR A 100 -1.94 1.00 29.77
N GLU A 101 -1.03 0.50 30.63
CA GLU A 101 0.33 1.06 30.73
C GLU A 101 1.07 0.89 29.41
N THR A 102 1.13 -0.34 28.88
CA THR A 102 1.82 -0.65 27.63
C THR A 102 1.21 0.13 26.45
N MET A 103 -0.12 0.14 26.35
CA MET A 103 -0.80 0.83 25.26
C MET A 103 -0.62 2.35 25.33
N TYR A 104 -0.67 2.94 26.53
CA TYR A 104 -0.42 4.38 26.71
C TYR A 104 1.02 4.76 26.37
N GLU A 105 2.01 4.01 26.87
CA GLU A 105 3.43 4.23 26.52
C GLU A 105 3.65 4.12 25.01
N LYS A 106 3.00 3.15 24.36
CA LYS A 106 3.04 3.01 22.91
C LYS A 106 2.42 4.23 22.22
N ALA A 107 1.26 4.70 22.69
CA ALA A 107 0.56 5.87 22.15
C ALA A 107 1.47 7.11 22.11
N VAL A 108 2.15 7.41 23.23
CA VAL A 108 2.96 8.63 23.39
C VAL A 108 4.42 8.50 22.94
N SER A 109 4.88 7.29 22.59
CA SER A 109 6.26 7.08 22.12
C SER A 109 6.45 7.50 20.65
N GLY A 110 7.34 8.44 20.38
CA GLY A 110 7.55 8.96 19.02
C GLY A 110 6.39 9.86 18.60
N GLU A 111 5.85 9.64 17.39
CA GLU A 111 4.67 10.38 16.93
C GLU A 111 3.42 9.99 17.73
N LEU A 112 2.63 10.96 18.16
CA LEU A 112 1.44 10.72 18.98
C LEU A 112 0.38 9.91 18.22
N ALA A 113 -0.06 8.78 18.78
CA ALA A 113 -1.07 7.95 18.14
C ALA A 113 -2.48 8.52 18.26
N ASP A 114 -3.28 8.35 17.20
CA ASP A 114 -4.73 8.54 17.24
C ASP A 114 -5.41 7.30 17.84
N ILE A 115 -4.86 6.12 17.51
CA ILE A 115 -5.37 4.81 17.92
C ILE A 115 -4.20 3.91 18.31
N VAL A 116 -4.35 3.17 19.41
CA VAL A 116 -3.53 1.98 19.68
C VAL A 116 -4.43 0.76 19.79
N LYS A 117 -4.10 -0.33 19.10
CA LYS A 117 -4.82 -1.62 19.19
C LYS A 117 -3.91 -2.71 19.74
N CYS A 118 -4.50 -3.72 20.38
CA CYS A 118 -3.79 -4.92 20.86
C CYS A 118 -4.47 -6.21 20.37
N ALA A 119 -3.74 -7.32 20.47
CA ALA A 119 -4.30 -8.66 20.28
C ALA A 119 -5.20 -9.05 21.48
N TRP A 120 -5.92 -10.17 21.37
CA TRP A 120 -6.75 -10.69 22.47
C TRP A 120 -6.64 -12.22 22.60
N ARG A 121 -7.11 -12.74 23.73
CA ARG A 121 -7.30 -14.17 23.99
C ARG A 121 -8.80 -14.46 24.03
N GLU A 122 -9.24 -15.51 23.34
CA GLU A 122 -10.56 -16.09 23.55
C GLU A 122 -10.45 -17.11 24.70
N VAL A 123 -11.20 -16.92 25.78
CA VAL A 123 -11.14 -17.73 27.01
C VAL A 123 -12.49 -18.38 27.28
N GLY A 124 -12.52 -19.69 27.53
CA GLY A 124 -13.77 -20.44 27.78
C GLY A 124 -13.62 -21.46 28.90
N GLU A 125 -14.73 -21.86 29.53
CA GLU A 125 -14.69 -22.79 30.68
C GLU A 125 -14.19 -24.20 30.32
N ASP A 126 -14.45 -24.65 29.09
CA ASP A 126 -14.16 -26.01 28.61
C ASP A 126 -13.21 -26.08 27.39
N GLN A 127 -12.52 -24.98 27.06
CA GLN A 127 -11.64 -24.90 25.88
C GLN A 127 -10.28 -24.27 26.21
N ASP A 128 -9.24 -24.71 25.50
CA ASP A 128 -7.92 -24.08 25.57
C ASP A 128 -8.00 -22.63 25.08
N ASP A 129 -7.31 -21.72 25.76
CA ASP A 129 -7.24 -20.31 25.37
C ASP A 129 -6.69 -20.15 23.94
N VAL A 130 -7.41 -19.41 23.10
CA VAL A 130 -7.00 -19.13 21.72
C VAL A 130 -6.51 -17.70 21.60
N VAL A 131 -5.23 -17.51 21.30
CA VAL A 131 -4.68 -16.19 21.00
C VAL A 131 -5.10 -15.76 19.59
N ARG A 132 -5.82 -14.64 19.51
CA ARG A 132 -6.19 -13.98 18.26
C ARG A 132 -5.32 -12.75 18.07
N ASN A 133 -4.40 -12.87 17.11
CA ASN A 133 -3.55 -11.76 16.70
C ASN A 133 -3.73 -11.50 15.20
N PRO A 134 -4.67 -10.62 14.80
CA PRO A 134 -4.81 -10.26 13.39
C PRO A 134 -3.59 -9.50 12.86
N TYR A 135 -2.71 -9.02 13.75
CA TYR A 135 -1.55 -8.19 13.45
C TYR A 135 -0.24 -8.99 13.26
N LEU A 136 -0.27 -10.32 13.36
CA LEU A 136 0.92 -11.18 13.41
C LEU A 136 1.88 -11.01 12.22
N ASN A 137 1.36 -10.60 11.05
CA ASN A 137 2.14 -10.43 9.82
C ASN A 137 2.57 -8.98 9.55
N LEU A 138 2.27 -8.03 10.43
CA LEU A 138 2.71 -6.64 10.28
C LEU A 138 4.20 -6.53 10.64
N VAL A 139 5.03 -6.27 9.63
CA VAL A 139 6.45 -5.93 9.82
C VAL A 139 6.55 -4.58 10.53
N PRO A 140 7.45 -4.38 11.51
CA PRO A 140 7.39 -3.21 12.38
C PRO A 140 7.71 -1.92 11.62
N SER A 141 6.68 -1.12 11.33
CA SER A 141 6.78 0.34 11.35
C SER A 141 6.34 0.83 12.73
N ASP A 142 6.82 2.01 13.15
CA ASP A 142 6.45 2.57 14.46
C ASP A 142 4.94 2.91 14.55
N TYR A 143 4.32 3.14 13.39
CA TYR A 143 2.88 3.33 13.19
C TYR A 143 2.47 2.88 11.79
N LEU A 144 1.16 2.70 11.57
CA LEU A 144 0.55 2.44 10.27
C LEU A 144 -0.55 3.46 9.98
N THR A 145 -0.95 3.54 8.72
CA THR A 145 -2.15 4.22 8.25
C THR A 145 -3.03 3.21 7.51
N VAL A 146 -4.32 3.49 7.36
CA VAL A 146 -5.19 2.67 6.50
C VAL A 146 -4.65 2.59 5.07
N GLY A 147 -4.02 3.65 4.57
CA GLY A 147 -3.40 3.65 3.25
C GLY A 147 -2.19 2.70 3.13
N MET A 148 -1.45 2.45 4.22
CA MET A 148 -0.34 1.50 4.25
C MET A 148 -0.82 0.05 4.35
N PHE A 149 -1.95 -0.17 5.02
CA PHE A 149 -2.50 -1.49 5.28
C PHE A 149 -4.04 -1.47 5.24
N PRO A 150 -4.65 -1.42 4.04
CA PRO A 150 -6.09 -1.26 3.88
C PRO A 150 -6.89 -2.47 4.40
N ASP A 151 -6.25 -3.64 4.47
CA ASP A 151 -6.87 -4.88 4.95
C ASP A 151 -7.39 -4.79 6.39
N ILE A 152 -6.89 -3.83 7.18
CA ILE A 152 -7.39 -3.55 8.53
C ILE A 152 -8.91 -3.29 8.54
N LEU A 153 -9.46 -2.69 7.48
CA LEU A 153 -10.89 -2.39 7.36
C LEU A 153 -11.76 -3.64 7.18
N HIS A 154 -11.18 -4.79 6.83
CA HIS A 154 -11.90 -6.05 6.69
C HIS A 154 -11.94 -6.85 8.00
N TRP A 155 -11.26 -6.39 9.05
CA TRP A 155 -11.20 -7.06 10.34
C TRP A 155 -12.40 -6.74 11.23
N HIS A 156 -12.53 -7.54 12.30
CA HIS A 156 -13.50 -7.29 13.35
C HIS A 156 -13.24 -5.92 14.02
N PRO A 157 -14.28 -5.10 14.30
CA PRO A 157 -14.11 -3.79 14.93
C PRO A 157 -13.29 -3.84 16.22
N SER A 158 -13.59 -4.84 17.06
CA SER A 158 -12.86 -5.17 18.28
C SER A 158 -12.61 -3.92 19.13
N THR A 159 -13.63 -3.07 19.29
CA THR A 159 -13.50 -1.75 19.92
C THR A 159 -12.88 -1.79 21.33
N PRO A 160 -13.11 -2.80 22.19
CA PRO A 160 -12.48 -2.93 23.52
C PRO A 160 -10.95 -3.14 23.48
N MET A 161 -10.43 -3.70 22.40
CA MET A 161 -9.00 -4.00 22.23
C MET A 161 -8.22 -2.76 21.76
N GLY A 162 -8.63 -1.57 22.19
CA GLY A 162 -8.11 -0.30 21.70
C GLY A 162 -8.15 0.82 22.73
N ILE A 163 -7.21 1.76 22.59
CA ILE A 163 -7.34 3.10 23.16
C ILE A 163 -7.37 4.14 22.04
N TYR A 164 -8.22 5.15 22.22
CA TYR A 164 -8.51 6.18 21.23
C TYR A 164 -8.21 7.55 21.82
N ARG A 165 -7.43 8.38 21.12
CA ARG A 165 -7.07 9.71 21.62
C ARG A 165 -8.34 10.56 21.75
N LYS A 166 -8.64 11.07 22.94
CA LYS A 166 -9.91 11.76 23.22
C LYS A 166 -10.07 13.00 22.34
N ALA A 167 -9.02 13.83 22.28
CA ALA A 167 -9.04 15.04 21.46
C ALA A 167 -9.25 14.74 19.96
N PHE A 168 -8.80 13.58 19.47
CA PHE A 168 -9.04 13.14 18.09
C PHE A 168 -10.51 12.78 17.86
N LEU A 169 -11.14 12.06 18.81
CA LEU A 169 -12.57 11.76 18.73
C LEU A 169 -13.41 13.05 18.75
N GLU A 170 -13.05 14.01 19.61
CA GLU A 170 -13.72 15.31 19.72
C GLU A 170 -13.53 16.18 18.46
N GLU A 171 -12.31 16.22 17.91
CA GLU A 171 -11.97 16.97 16.68
C GLU A 171 -12.87 16.57 15.50
N HIS A 172 -13.18 15.28 15.40
CA HIS A 172 -13.98 14.70 14.31
C HIS A 172 -15.43 14.39 14.71
N ALA A 173 -15.85 14.79 15.91
CA ALA A 173 -17.19 14.52 16.46
C ALA A 173 -17.61 13.02 16.38
N ILE A 174 -16.65 12.11 16.56
CA ILE A 174 -16.88 10.67 16.44
C ILE A 174 -17.61 10.16 17.68
N THR A 175 -18.76 9.52 17.45
CA THR A 175 -19.63 8.96 18.50
C THR A 175 -20.18 7.60 18.09
N TYR A 176 -20.77 6.86 19.02
CA TYR A 176 -21.50 5.64 18.69
C TYR A 176 -22.88 5.99 18.15
N VAL A 177 -23.35 5.22 17.16
CA VAL A 177 -24.74 5.27 16.71
C VAL A 177 -25.64 4.83 17.86
N GLU A 178 -26.59 5.69 18.24
CA GLU A 178 -27.59 5.37 19.27
C GLU A 178 -28.75 4.59 18.64
N ALA A 179 -28.62 3.27 18.65
CA ALA A 179 -29.64 2.34 18.17
C ALA A 179 -30.18 1.47 19.32
N PRO A 180 -31.47 1.08 19.30
CA PRO A 180 -32.04 0.19 20.29
C PRO A 180 -31.33 -1.18 20.33
N GLY A 181 -31.07 -1.69 21.54
CA GLY A 181 -30.45 -3.00 21.77
C GLY A 181 -28.96 -3.08 21.39
N ALA A 182 -28.42 -4.30 21.34
CA ALA A 182 -27.05 -4.58 20.93
C ALA A 182 -26.92 -4.55 19.39
N GLY A 183 -27.10 -3.36 18.81
CA GLY A 183 -27.34 -3.16 17.39
C GLY A 183 -26.09 -3.08 16.49
N TRP A 184 -24.97 -3.75 16.82
CA TRP A 184 -23.72 -3.75 16.01
C TRP A 184 -23.13 -2.35 15.76
N VAL A 185 -23.27 -1.46 16.75
CA VAL A 185 -22.89 -0.04 16.68
C VAL A 185 -21.38 0.21 16.74
N ASP A 186 -20.61 -0.81 17.10
CA ASP A 186 -19.15 -0.86 17.02
C ASP A 186 -18.63 -0.73 15.57
N ASN A 187 -19.41 -1.17 14.59
CA ASN A 187 -19.03 -1.14 13.18
C ASN A 187 -18.97 0.30 12.60
N PRO A 188 -20.02 1.14 12.74
CA PRO A 188 -19.93 2.57 12.42
C PRO A 188 -18.77 3.29 13.10
N PHE A 189 -18.66 3.15 14.43
CA PHE A 189 -17.56 3.77 15.20
C PHE A 189 -16.19 3.37 14.64
N PHE A 190 -15.99 2.08 14.35
CA PHE A 190 -14.77 1.58 13.75
C PHE A 190 -14.46 2.24 12.40
N ILE A 191 -15.43 2.35 11.49
CA ILE A 191 -15.20 2.96 10.18
C ILE A 191 -14.85 4.45 10.30
N GLU A 192 -15.56 5.20 11.13
CA GLU A 192 -15.30 6.63 11.34
C GLU A 192 -13.91 6.88 11.94
N VAL A 193 -13.57 6.14 13.01
CA VAL A 193 -12.26 6.22 13.67
C VAL A 193 -11.12 5.90 12.69
N PHE A 194 -11.24 4.82 11.91
CA PHE A 194 -10.19 4.45 10.97
C PHE A 194 -10.11 5.38 9.75
N TYR A 195 -11.21 6.02 9.36
CA TYR A 195 -11.23 7.00 8.27
C TYR A 195 -10.37 8.21 8.57
N TYR A 196 -10.48 8.78 9.77
CA TYR A 196 -9.75 9.98 10.14
C TYR A 196 -8.35 9.71 10.72
N ALA A 197 -8.07 8.51 11.22
CA ALA A 197 -6.81 8.21 11.88
C ALA A 197 -5.60 8.31 10.94
N LYS A 198 -4.62 9.11 11.37
CA LYS A 198 -3.34 9.30 10.67
C LYS A 198 -2.23 8.47 11.27
N ILE A 199 -2.32 8.17 12.57
CA ILE A 199 -1.28 7.43 13.29
C ILE A 199 -1.93 6.30 14.09
N ILE A 200 -1.86 5.08 13.57
CA ILE A 200 -2.37 3.87 14.20
C ILE A 200 -1.18 3.05 14.68
N LYS A 201 -1.16 2.66 15.96
CA LYS A 201 -0.12 1.79 16.50
C LYS A 201 -0.70 0.48 16.98
N ILE A 202 0.14 -0.55 16.95
CA ILE A 202 -0.25 -1.91 17.32
C ILE A 202 0.67 -2.43 18.42
N CYS A 203 0.07 -3.06 19.42
CA CYS A 203 0.70 -3.93 20.41
C CYS A 203 0.43 -5.39 20.00
N ALA A 204 1.47 -6.23 19.92
CA ALA A 204 1.32 -7.61 19.48
C ALA A 204 0.84 -8.54 20.61
N GLU A 205 0.97 -8.07 21.85
CA GLU A 205 0.63 -8.78 23.06
C GLU A 205 -0.89 -8.91 23.22
N PRO A 206 -1.40 -10.11 23.56
CA PRO A 206 -2.83 -10.34 23.72
C PRO A 206 -3.28 -9.99 25.13
N PHE A 207 -3.47 -8.70 25.39
CA PHE A 207 -3.78 -8.19 26.74
C PHE A 207 -5.24 -8.33 27.15
N TYR A 208 -6.15 -8.43 26.18
CA TYR A 208 -7.58 -8.49 26.44
C TYR A 208 -8.05 -9.95 26.46
N ASN A 209 -8.79 -10.37 27.50
CA ASN A 209 -9.30 -11.73 27.63
C ASN A 209 -10.82 -11.71 27.38
N TYR A 210 -11.19 -12.14 26.18
CA TYR A 210 -12.56 -12.17 25.66
C TYR A 210 -13.24 -13.50 26.00
N ARG A 211 -14.33 -13.48 26.76
CA ARG A 211 -15.00 -14.69 27.24
C ARG A 211 -15.90 -15.30 26.17
N ILE A 212 -15.76 -16.61 25.97
CA ILE A 212 -16.60 -17.43 25.08
C ILE A 212 -17.34 -18.51 25.89
N GLY A 213 -18.65 -18.67 25.71
CA GLY A 213 -19.49 -19.63 26.46
C GLY A 213 -20.96 -19.62 26.01
N ASP A 214 -21.84 -20.49 26.52
CA ASP A 214 -23.27 -20.60 26.14
C ASP A 214 -24.15 -19.45 26.70
N PHE A 215 -23.69 -18.21 26.54
CA PHE A 215 -24.48 -17.03 26.88
C PHE A 215 -25.60 -16.84 25.85
N GLU A 216 -26.72 -16.23 26.23
CA GLU A 216 -27.59 -15.58 25.23
C GLU A 216 -26.78 -14.45 24.60
N HIS A 217 -25.94 -14.77 23.62
CA HIS A 217 -25.04 -13.80 23.04
C HIS A 217 -25.85 -12.75 22.27
N SER A 218 -25.47 -11.49 22.47
CA SER A 218 -25.81 -10.37 21.59
C SER A 218 -25.42 -10.62 20.12
N SER A 219 -24.55 -11.60 19.86
CA SER A 219 -24.09 -12.00 18.52
C SER A 219 -25.12 -12.82 17.71
N VAL A 220 -26.17 -13.34 18.34
CA VAL A 220 -27.25 -14.06 17.64
C VAL A 220 -28.06 -13.05 16.82
N LEU A 221 -28.05 -13.22 15.50
CA LEU A 221 -28.74 -12.33 14.57
C LEU A 221 -30.26 -12.59 14.56
N ARG A 222 -30.96 -12.05 15.57
CA ARG A 222 -32.42 -12.16 15.72
C ARG A 222 -33.18 -11.28 14.72
N ASP A 223 -32.74 -10.04 14.52
CA ASP A 223 -33.26 -9.13 13.49
C ASP A 223 -32.27 -9.06 12.32
N CYS A 224 -32.70 -9.56 11.16
CA CYS A 224 -31.87 -9.64 9.97
C CYS A 224 -31.62 -8.27 9.29
N ASN A 225 -32.31 -7.20 9.70
CA ASN A 225 -32.07 -5.86 9.15
C ASN A 225 -30.88 -5.15 9.82
N VAL A 226 -30.57 -5.46 11.08
CA VAL A 226 -29.53 -4.77 11.86
C VAL A 226 -28.19 -4.64 11.13
N PRO A 227 -27.63 -5.69 10.48
CA PRO A 227 -26.38 -5.56 9.74
C PRO A 227 -26.50 -4.60 8.54
N LEU A 228 -27.65 -4.60 7.86
CA LEU A 228 -27.91 -3.70 6.72
C LEU A 228 -28.10 -2.27 7.18
N ASP A 229 -28.72 -2.05 8.34
CA ASP A 229 -28.89 -0.74 8.96
C ASP A 229 -27.54 -0.15 9.32
N ARG A 230 -26.69 -0.91 10.01
CA ARG A 230 -25.31 -0.48 10.33
C ARG A 230 -24.47 -0.26 9.09
N LEU A 231 -24.65 -1.07 8.05
CA LEU A 231 -23.98 -0.85 6.77
C LEU A 231 -24.43 0.46 6.11
N ASN A 232 -25.72 0.79 6.17
CA ASN A 232 -26.23 2.06 5.68
C ASN A 232 -25.71 3.24 6.50
N ASP A 233 -25.63 3.13 7.84
CA ASP A 233 -25.03 4.18 8.68
C ASP A 233 -23.57 4.45 8.27
N MET A 234 -22.78 3.40 8.05
CA MET A 234 -21.40 3.53 7.55
C MET A 234 -21.33 4.15 6.15
N MET A 235 -22.28 3.84 5.27
CA MET A 235 -22.35 4.44 3.93
C MET A 235 -22.80 5.90 3.97
N ASP A 236 -23.72 6.26 4.87
CA ASP A 236 -24.18 7.63 5.09
C ASP A 236 -23.02 8.50 5.57
N PHE A 237 -22.20 7.98 6.49
CA PHE A 237 -20.95 8.63 6.87
C PHE A 237 -20.03 8.86 5.65
N LEU A 238 -19.77 7.81 4.84
CA LEU A 238 -18.92 7.94 3.66
C LEU A 238 -19.48 8.85 2.57
N ASP A 239 -20.80 9.06 2.51
CA ASP A 239 -21.46 10.00 1.61
C ASP A 239 -21.25 11.46 2.05
N GLY A 240 -20.93 11.70 3.33
CA GLY A 240 -20.69 13.02 3.92
C GLY A 240 -19.22 13.48 3.95
N VAL A 241 -18.28 12.64 3.52
CA VAL A 241 -16.83 12.91 3.55
C VAL A 241 -16.20 12.83 2.16
N GLU A 242 -14.92 13.20 2.06
CA GLU A 242 -14.16 13.10 0.81
C GLU A 242 -14.17 11.66 0.25
N GLU A 243 -14.31 11.53 -1.07
CA GLU A 243 -14.44 10.22 -1.71
C GLU A 243 -13.20 9.37 -1.48
N ASN A 244 -13.39 8.23 -0.81
CA ASN A 244 -12.31 7.29 -0.53
C ASN A 244 -12.67 5.87 -0.99
N GLU A 245 -12.10 5.48 -2.12
CA GLU A 245 -12.41 4.19 -2.72
C GLU A 245 -11.99 2.99 -1.86
N THR A 246 -10.92 3.12 -1.06
CA THR A 246 -10.47 2.05 -0.16
C THR A 246 -11.56 1.73 0.88
N PHE A 247 -12.22 2.76 1.45
CA PHE A 247 -13.33 2.56 2.38
C PHE A 247 -14.60 2.06 1.68
N ARG A 248 -14.92 2.60 0.49
CA ARG A 248 -16.06 2.11 -0.31
C ARG A 248 -15.90 0.63 -0.66
N PHE A 249 -14.69 0.21 -1.03
CA PHE A 249 -14.34 -1.18 -1.26
C PHE A 249 -14.52 -2.03 0.00
N ALA A 250 -14.03 -1.56 1.14
CA ALA A 250 -14.18 -2.26 2.41
C ALA A 250 -15.64 -2.49 2.79
N LEU A 251 -16.50 -1.46 2.66
CA LEU A 251 -17.94 -1.57 2.90
C LEU A 251 -18.62 -2.50 1.90
N ALA A 252 -18.24 -2.45 0.62
CA ALA A 252 -18.79 -3.35 -0.39
C ALA A 252 -18.48 -4.82 -0.06
N LYS A 253 -17.24 -5.15 0.32
CA LYS A 253 -16.89 -6.51 0.78
C LYS A 253 -17.64 -6.90 2.06
N ARG A 254 -17.78 -5.96 3.00
CA ARG A 254 -18.54 -6.16 4.24
C ARG A 254 -20.02 -6.46 3.96
N ALA A 255 -20.61 -5.84 2.94
CA ALA A 255 -21.97 -6.12 2.50
C ALA A 255 -22.18 -7.58 2.12
N PHE A 256 -21.25 -8.21 1.40
CA PHE A 256 -21.32 -9.64 1.05
C PHE A 256 -21.10 -10.55 2.27
N VAL A 257 -20.28 -10.14 3.24
CA VAL A 257 -20.15 -10.87 4.52
C VAL A 257 -21.47 -10.82 5.29
N TYR A 258 -22.10 -9.64 5.38
CA TYR A 258 -23.37 -9.46 6.08
C TYR A 258 -24.50 -10.22 5.39
N LEU A 259 -24.57 -10.16 4.06
CA LEU A 259 -25.57 -10.90 3.30
C LEU A 259 -25.47 -12.41 3.55
N ARG A 260 -24.26 -12.99 3.56
CA ARG A 260 -24.08 -14.41 3.90
C ARG A 260 -24.58 -14.72 5.31
N ARG A 261 -24.18 -13.91 6.32
CA ARG A 261 -24.64 -14.11 7.71
C ARG A 261 -26.15 -13.96 7.87
N ILE A 262 -26.78 -13.07 7.10
CA ILE A 262 -28.24 -12.92 7.06
C ILE A 262 -28.87 -14.18 6.49
N LEU A 263 -28.39 -14.68 5.35
CA LEU A 263 -28.93 -15.88 4.71
C LEU A 263 -28.75 -17.14 5.57
N ASP A 264 -27.68 -17.21 6.36
CA ASP A 264 -27.40 -18.30 7.30
C ASP A 264 -28.19 -18.19 8.62
N SER A 265 -28.87 -17.05 8.88
CA SER A 265 -29.62 -16.86 10.12
C SER A 265 -30.87 -17.75 10.17
N PRO A 266 -31.13 -18.46 11.28
CA PRO A 266 -32.35 -19.26 11.43
C PRO A 266 -33.63 -18.40 11.43
N TYR A 267 -33.50 -17.08 11.61
CA TYR A 267 -34.63 -16.14 11.62
C TYR A 267 -34.96 -15.57 10.23
N TYR A 268 -34.08 -15.74 9.23
CA TYR A 268 -34.22 -15.13 7.91
C TYR A 268 -35.53 -15.51 7.22
N PHE A 269 -35.89 -16.79 7.23
CA PHE A 269 -37.06 -17.28 6.50
C PHE A 269 -38.36 -16.58 6.94
N ASN A 270 -38.49 -16.27 8.23
CA ASN A 270 -39.66 -15.59 8.78
C ASN A 270 -39.67 -14.07 8.51
N GLN A 271 -38.54 -13.49 8.11
CA GLN A 271 -38.36 -12.04 7.87
C GLN A 271 -38.08 -11.73 6.38
N ARG A 272 -38.13 -12.75 5.52
CA ARG A 272 -37.57 -12.74 4.16
C ARG A 272 -38.01 -11.55 3.31
N ASP A 273 -39.30 -11.23 3.30
CA ASP A 273 -39.83 -10.20 2.40
C ASP A 273 -39.34 -8.81 2.78
N ALA A 274 -39.41 -8.46 4.07
CA ALA A 274 -38.90 -7.19 4.59
C ALA A 274 -37.38 -7.06 4.42
N VAL A 275 -36.64 -8.14 4.73
CA VAL A 275 -35.17 -8.15 4.62
C VAL A 275 -34.73 -8.07 3.16
N ARG A 276 -35.44 -8.72 2.23
CA ARG A 276 -35.12 -8.67 0.79
C ARG A 276 -35.21 -7.24 0.25
N GLU A 277 -36.23 -6.49 0.63
CA GLU A 277 -36.36 -5.08 0.24
C GLU A 277 -35.17 -4.26 0.76
N ARG A 278 -34.79 -4.47 2.03
CA ARG A 278 -33.63 -3.81 2.64
C ARG A 278 -32.32 -4.17 1.93
N ILE A 279 -32.12 -5.44 1.56
CA ILE A 279 -30.94 -5.87 0.78
C ILE A 279 -30.87 -5.12 -0.54
N VAL A 280 -31.98 -5.04 -1.30
CA VAL A 280 -32.03 -4.32 -2.59
C VAL A 280 -31.67 -2.84 -2.39
N GLN A 281 -32.26 -2.20 -1.39
CA GLN A 281 -31.96 -0.80 -1.07
C GLN A 281 -30.47 -0.61 -0.74
N THR A 282 -29.91 -1.40 0.17
CA THR A 282 -28.50 -1.28 0.58
C THR A 282 -27.53 -1.61 -0.57
N PHE A 283 -27.77 -2.68 -1.32
CA PHE A 283 -26.90 -3.09 -2.43
C PHE A 283 -26.95 -2.10 -3.61
N SER A 284 -28.07 -1.40 -3.81
CA SER A 284 -28.17 -0.35 -4.84
C SER A 284 -27.24 0.84 -4.59
N ARG A 285 -26.75 1.03 -3.36
CA ARG A 285 -25.78 2.07 -2.99
C ARG A 285 -24.33 1.70 -3.28
N ILE A 286 -24.06 0.42 -3.50
CA ILE A 286 -22.71 -0.05 -3.82
C ILE A 286 -22.51 0.15 -5.32
N SER A 287 -21.41 0.79 -5.71
CA SER A 287 -21.13 1.04 -7.13
C SER A 287 -21.00 -0.28 -7.92
N PRO A 288 -21.75 -0.46 -9.03
CA PRO A 288 -21.56 -1.60 -9.93
C PRO A 288 -20.13 -1.68 -10.48
N THR A 289 -19.49 -0.52 -10.64
CA THR A 289 -18.14 -0.39 -11.19
C THR A 289 -17.08 -0.97 -10.25
N LEU A 290 -17.31 -0.81 -8.95
CA LEU A 290 -16.47 -1.35 -7.89
C LEU A 290 -16.57 -2.89 -7.85
N VAL A 291 -17.80 -3.41 -7.93
CA VAL A 291 -18.09 -4.86 -7.90
C VAL A 291 -17.59 -5.56 -9.16
N ALA A 292 -17.54 -4.88 -10.30
CA ALA A 292 -17.05 -5.45 -11.56
C ALA A 292 -15.56 -5.82 -11.54
N THR A 293 -14.75 -5.22 -10.66
CA THR A 293 -13.31 -5.47 -10.57
C THR A 293 -12.95 -6.92 -10.22
N GLY A 294 -11.69 -7.33 -10.43
CA GLY A 294 -11.19 -8.66 -10.05
C GLY A 294 -11.15 -8.95 -8.55
N ARG A 295 -11.56 -7.99 -7.72
CA ARG A 295 -11.56 -8.08 -6.26
C ARG A 295 -12.80 -8.76 -5.67
N PHE A 296 -13.80 -9.05 -6.51
CA PHE A 296 -15.02 -9.76 -6.14
C PHE A 296 -15.06 -11.11 -6.82
N THR A 297 -15.51 -12.14 -6.10
CA THR A 297 -15.66 -13.49 -6.67
C THR A 297 -16.78 -13.51 -7.70
N LEU A 298 -16.80 -14.53 -8.55
CA LEU A 298 -17.90 -14.72 -9.50
C LEU A 298 -19.26 -14.82 -8.77
N GLU A 299 -19.29 -15.56 -7.65
CA GLU A 299 -20.47 -15.69 -6.79
C GLU A 299 -20.94 -14.33 -6.24
N GLU A 300 -20.03 -13.48 -5.76
CA GLU A 300 -20.38 -12.13 -5.28
C GLU A 300 -20.95 -11.27 -6.42
N LYS A 301 -20.36 -11.32 -7.62
CA LYS A 301 -20.87 -10.60 -8.80
C LYS A 301 -22.28 -11.09 -9.19
N GLU A 302 -22.51 -12.40 -9.18
CA GLU A 302 -23.82 -13.00 -9.45
C GLU A 302 -24.86 -12.65 -8.39
N LEU A 303 -24.47 -12.64 -7.12
CA LEU A 303 -25.36 -12.30 -6.01
C LEU A 303 -25.75 -10.81 -6.07
N TYR A 304 -24.80 -9.92 -6.33
CA TYR A 304 -25.08 -8.50 -6.53
C TYR A 304 -26.10 -8.29 -7.67
N GLN A 305 -25.91 -8.99 -8.79
CA GLN A 305 -26.80 -8.95 -9.94
C GLN A 305 -28.25 -9.37 -9.61
N GLN A 306 -28.47 -10.20 -8.59
CA GLN A 306 -29.82 -10.60 -8.17
C GLN A 306 -30.57 -9.50 -7.39
N PHE A 307 -29.84 -8.54 -6.81
CA PHE A 307 -30.41 -7.54 -5.91
C PHE A 307 -30.34 -6.11 -6.44
N THR A 308 -29.72 -5.86 -7.61
CA THR A 308 -29.57 -4.50 -8.15
C THR A 308 -30.18 -4.28 -9.53
N ASN A 309 -30.62 -3.04 -9.77
CA ASN A 309 -31.12 -2.53 -11.06
C ASN A 309 -30.61 -1.07 -11.25
N PRO A 310 -29.96 -0.68 -12.37
CA PRO A 310 -29.66 -1.51 -13.54
C PRO A 310 -28.78 -2.70 -13.18
N PRO A 311 -28.87 -3.80 -13.95
CA PRO A 311 -27.98 -4.94 -13.75
C PRO A 311 -26.52 -4.46 -13.71
N LEU A 312 -25.67 -5.20 -12.99
CA LEU A 312 -24.21 -5.11 -13.20
C LEU A 312 -24.03 -5.12 -14.72
N ARG A 313 -23.51 -4.03 -15.29
CA ARG A 313 -23.17 -4.06 -16.71
C ARG A 313 -22.21 -5.23 -16.82
N ARG A 314 -22.67 -6.33 -17.42
CA ARG A 314 -21.76 -7.29 -18.00
C ARG A 314 -20.94 -6.41 -18.92
N PHE A 315 -19.68 -6.23 -18.57
CA PHE A 315 -18.70 -5.92 -19.59
C PHE A 315 -18.77 -7.14 -20.47
N ASP A 316 -19.61 -7.06 -21.49
CA ASP A 316 -19.60 -7.99 -22.59
C ASP A 316 -18.23 -7.75 -23.20
N TYR A 317 -17.25 -8.50 -22.69
CA TYR A 317 -15.99 -8.70 -23.36
C TYR A 317 -16.37 -9.04 -24.78
N ASP A 318 -15.92 -8.24 -25.74
CA ASP A 318 -15.98 -8.67 -27.12
C ASP A 318 -15.20 -10.00 -27.17
N PRO A 319 -15.89 -11.15 -27.35
CA PRO A 319 -15.22 -12.44 -27.29
C PRO A 319 -14.40 -12.68 -28.56
N SER A 320 -14.47 -11.77 -29.54
CA SER A 320 -13.83 -11.92 -30.85
C SER A 320 -12.40 -11.36 -30.93
N GLY A 321 -11.90 -10.66 -29.91
CA GLY A 321 -10.53 -10.12 -29.87
C GLY A 321 -9.98 -9.89 -28.46
N ALA A 322 -8.64 -9.84 -28.35
CA ALA A 322 -7.95 -9.66 -27.06
C ALA A 322 -8.32 -8.32 -26.40
N ALA A 323 -8.57 -8.31 -25.09
CA ALA A 323 -8.75 -7.09 -24.32
C ALA A 323 -7.41 -6.35 -24.14
N VAL A 324 -6.36 -7.11 -23.81
CA VAL A 324 -5.01 -6.61 -23.58
C VAL A 324 -3.98 -7.48 -24.30
N SER A 325 -3.10 -6.86 -25.08
CA SER A 325 -1.87 -7.48 -25.58
C SER A 325 -0.73 -7.25 -24.61
N ILE A 326 -0.14 -8.33 -24.10
CA ILE A 326 0.93 -8.26 -23.11
C ILE A 326 2.25 -8.52 -23.81
N VAL A 327 3.11 -7.52 -23.92
CA VAL A 327 4.42 -7.64 -24.56
C VAL A 327 5.50 -7.94 -23.52
N ILE A 328 6.30 -8.98 -23.79
CA ILE A 328 7.42 -9.43 -22.95
C ILE A 328 8.69 -9.43 -23.81
N PRO A 329 9.58 -8.41 -23.68
CA PRO A 329 10.84 -8.36 -24.41
C PRO A 329 11.88 -9.29 -23.76
N ILE A 330 12.30 -10.35 -24.43
CA ILE A 330 13.15 -11.42 -23.88
C ILE A 330 14.58 -11.28 -24.41
N TYR A 331 15.55 -11.15 -23.51
CA TYR A 331 16.97 -11.25 -23.84
C TYR A 331 17.80 -11.76 -22.64
N ASN A 332 18.34 -12.98 -22.74
CA ASN A 332 19.26 -13.59 -21.76
C ASN A 332 18.79 -13.51 -20.28
N VAL A 333 17.60 -14.05 -20.02
CA VAL A 333 16.84 -13.89 -18.77
C VAL A 333 16.30 -15.25 -18.25
N GLU A 334 16.98 -16.36 -18.58
CA GLU A 334 16.53 -17.71 -18.27
C GLU A 334 16.24 -17.96 -16.78
N GLN A 335 16.94 -17.24 -15.90
CA GLN A 335 16.80 -17.36 -14.44
C GLN A 335 15.42 -16.90 -13.94
N TYR A 336 14.82 -15.91 -14.60
CA TYR A 336 13.63 -15.21 -14.10
C TYR A 336 12.40 -15.42 -14.99
N LEU A 337 12.59 -15.69 -16.28
CA LEU A 337 11.52 -15.75 -17.28
C LEU A 337 10.37 -16.70 -16.91
N ARG A 338 10.66 -17.80 -16.23
CA ARG A 338 9.62 -18.75 -15.80
C ARG A 338 8.67 -18.14 -14.77
N GLU A 339 9.18 -17.34 -13.83
CA GLU A 339 8.36 -16.65 -12.83
C GLU A 339 7.49 -15.58 -13.49
N CYS A 340 8.10 -14.79 -14.37
CA CYS A 340 7.41 -13.81 -15.20
C CYS A 340 6.24 -14.44 -15.97
N LEU A 341 6.51 -15.44 -16.82
CA LEU A 341 5.49 -16.11 -17.63
C LEU A 341 4.41 -16.78 -16.79
N ASN A 342 4.77 -17.43 -15.67
CA ASN A 342 3.78 -17.99 -14.74
C ASN A 342 2.80 -16.92 -14.25
N SER A 343 3.28 -15.74 -13.85
CA SER A 343 2.42 -14.65 -13.35
C SER A 343 1.47 -14.09 -14.42
N VAL A 344 1.89 -14.15 -15.69
CA VAL A 344 1.12 -13.66 -16.85
C VAL A 344 0.06 -14.68 -17.28
N VAL A 345 0.38 -15.96 -17.40
CA VAL A 345 -0.59 -16.98 -17.85
C VAL A 345 -1.71 -17.21 -16.84
N THR A 346 -1.45 -16.97 -15.55
CA THR A 346 -2.44 -17.14 -14.48
C THR A 346 -3.33 -15.92 -14.24
N GLN A 347 -3.21 -14.87 -15.05
CA GLN A 347 -4.03 -13.67 -14.90
C GLN A 347 -5.53 -14.00 -14.87
N SER A 348 -6.24 -13.29 -14.00
CA SER A 348 -7.70 -13.37 -13.84
C SER A 348 -8.45 -12.92 -15.10
N LEU A 349 -7.95 -11.88 -15.78
CA LEU A 349 -8.40 -11.49 -17.11
C LEU A 349 -8.01 -12.57 -18.13
N LYS A 350 -9.01 -13.29 -18.67
CA LYS A 350 -8.76 -14.40 -19.61
C LYS A 350 -8.62 -13.96 -21.05
N ASN A 351 -9.29 -12.88 -21.43
CA ASN A 351 -9.26 -12.34 -22.78
C ASN A 351 -7.97 -11.52 -23.03
N ILE A 352 -6.82 -12.18 -23.05
CA ILE A 352 -5.50 -11.58 -23.25
C ILE A 352 -4.73 -12.36 -24.33
N GLU A 353 -3.85 -11.67 -25.04
CA GLU A 353 -2.80 -12.29 -25.84
C GLU A 353 -1.43 -11.94 -25.24
N ILE A 354 -0.45 -12.83 -25.37
CA ILE A 354 0.87 -12.73 -24.74
C ILE A 354 1.93 -12.81 -25.83
N ILE A 355 2.65 -11.72 -26.06
CA ILE A 355 3.60 -11.59 -27.16
C ILE A 355 5.02 -11.61 -26.57
N CYS A 356 5.64 -12.77 -26.62
CA CYS A 356 7.02 -12.98 -26.21
C CYS A 356 7.94 -12.63 -27.36
N VAL A 357 8.74 -11.56 -27.23
CA VAL A 357 9.68 -11.14 -28.29
C VAL A 357 11.10 -11.49 -27.89
N ASP A 358 11.64 -12.57 -28.43
CA ASP A 358 13.02 -12.99 -28.16
C ASP A 358 14.02 -12.25 -29.06
N ASP A 359 14.83 -11.38 -28.45
CA ASP A 359 15.87 -10.58 -29.10
C ASP A 359 17.17 -11.39 -29.31
N ARG A 360 17.01 -12.63 -29.80
CA ARG A 360 18.10 -13.57 -30.07
C ARG A 360 18.91 -13.91 -28.81
N SER A 361 18.22 -14.40 -27.78
CA SER A 361 18.88 -14.91 -26.56
C SER A 361 19.87 -16.04 -26.89
N LYS A 362 20.96 -16.08 -26.12
CA LYS A 362 22.03 -17.09 -26.21
C LYS A 362 21.95 -18.14 -25.10
N ASP A 363 21.08 -17.91 -24.13
CA ASP A 363 20.79 -18.81 -23.00
C ASP A 363 19.50 -19.62 -23.28
N PHE A 364 18.94 -20.28 -22.26
CA PHE A 364 17.72 -21.09 -22.40
C PHE A 364 16.42 -20.25 -22.42
N SER A 365 16.46 -18.92 -22.48
CA SER A 365 15.25 -18.08 -22.47
C SER A 365 14.27 -18.45 -23.59
N ARG A 366 14.77 -18.65 -24.81
CA ARG A 366 13.95 -19.07 -25.95
C ARG A 366 13.32 -20.45 -25.74
N CYS A 367 14.06 -21.38 -25.14
CA CYS A 367 13.53 -22.71 -24.81
C CYS A 367 12.42 -22.63 -23.76
N ILE A 368 12.58 -21.78 -22.74
CA ILE A 368 11.57 -21.54 -21.72
C ILE A 368 10.30 -20.96 -22.36
N ALA A 369 10.42 -19.91 -23.18
CA ALA A 369 9.26 -19.30 -23.85
C ALA A 369 8.51 -20.31 -24.73
N ASN A 370 9.21 -21.16 -25.50
CA ASN A 370 8.59 -22.23 -26.29
C ASN A 370 7.78 -23.21 -25.43
N VAL A 371 8.31 -23.64 -24.27
CA VAL A 371 7.60 -24.57 -23.38
C VAL A 371 6.27 -23.99 -22.87
N PHE A 372 6.17 -22.68 -22.72
CA PHE A 372 4.92 -22.01 -22.37
C PHE A 372 4.01 -21.87 -23.59
N ALA A 373 4.54 -21.47 -24.75
CA ALA A 373 3.78 -21.37 -26.00
C ALA A 373 3.14 -22.70 -26.42
N ASP A 374 3.83 -23.83 -26.20
CA ASP A 374 3.30 -25.18 -26.46
C ASP A 374 2.10 -25.55 -25.57
N LYS A 375 1.89 -24.83 -24.45
CA LYS A 375 0.86 -25.13 -23.44
C LYS A 375 -0.29 -24.13 -23.39
N ASP A 376 -0.07 -22.92 -23.88
CA ASP A 376 -1.02 -21.83 -23.80
C ASP A 376 -1.12 -21.13 -25.15
N GLU A 377 -2.24 -21.36 -25.84
CA GLU A 377 -2.50 -20.85 -27.19
C GLU A 377 -2.54 -19.33 -27.28
N ARG A 378 -2.63 -18.63 -26.13
CA ARG A 378 -2.58 -17.17 -26.05
C ARG A 378 -1.17 -16.63 -26.24
N ILE A 379 -0.14 -17.47 -26.17
CA ILE A 379 1.26 -17.06 -26.27
C ILE A 379 1.76 -17.13 -27.71
N GLN A 380 2.18 -15.99 -28.22
CA GLN A 380 2.92 -15.87 -29.47
C GLN A 380 4.40 -15.61 -29.19
N LEU A 381 5.27 -16.51 -29.62
CA LEU A 381 6.72 -16.30 -29.60
C LEU A 381 7.20 -15.72 -30.94
N VAL A 382 7.76 -14.52 -30.90
CA VAL A 382 8.37 -13.83 -32.04
C VAL A 382 9.88 -13.78 -31.81
N ALA A 383 10.65 -14.52 -32.61
CA ALA A 383 12.11 -14.56 -32.50
C ALA A 383 12.76 -13.66 -33.55
N GLN A 384 13.61 -12.73 -33.11
CA GLN A 384 14.34 -11.86 -34.03
C GLN A 384 15.53 -12.60 -34.65
N GLU A 385 15.78 -12.37 -35.95
CA GLU A 385 16.93 -12.94 -36.67
C GLU A 385 18.25 -12.29 -36.24
N VAL A 386 18.20 -11.00 -35.92
CA VAL A 386 19.32 -10.18 -35.48
C VAL A 386 18.95 -9.54 -34.15
N ASN A 387 19.94 -9.41 -33.25
CA ASN A 387 19.74 -8.67 -32.01
C ASN A 387 19.53 -7.19 -32.36
N GLY A 388 18.32 -6.69 -32.13
CA GLY A 388 17.89 -5.32 -32.44
C GLY A 388 17.77 -4.42 -31.21
N GLY A 389 17.96 -4.97 -30.01
CA GLY A 389 17.84 -4.24 -28.75
C GLY A 389 16.39 -4.08 -28.28
N TYR A 390 16.25 -3.49 -27.09
CA TYR A 390 14.96 -3.36 -26.38
C TYR A 390 13.91 -2.62 -27.20
N GLY A 391 14.26 -1.45 -27.76
CA GLY A 391 13.31 -0.67 -28.57
C GLY A 391 12.77 -1.44 -29.76
N LYS A 392 13.62 -2.23 -30.45
CA LYS A 392 13.18 -3.08 -31.54
C LYS A 392 12.24 -4.17 -31.05
N GLY A 393 12.59 -4.85 -29.97
CA GLY A 393 11.76 -5.88 -29.36
C GLY A 393 10.36 -5.36 -28.99
N MET A 394 10.29 -4.18 -28.39
CA MET A 394 9.03 -3.52 -28.02
C MET A 394 8.20 -3.12 -29.25
N ASN A 395 8.82 -2.53 -30.28
CA ASN A 395 8.12 -2.19 -31.52
C ASN A 395 7.59 -3.43 -32.23
N THR A 396 8.40 -4.49 -32.33
CA THR A 396 7.97 -5.79 -32.85
C THR A 396 6.78 -6.33 -32.06
N GLY A 397 6.79 -6.20 -30.73
CA GLY A 397 5.66 -6.58 -29.89
C GLY A 397 4.39 -5.79 -30.19
N LEU A 398 4.49 -4.46 -30.29
CA LEU A 398 3.36 -3.57 -30.62
C LEU A 398 2.81 -3.83 -32.04
N ASP A 399 3.66 -4.22 -32.99
CA ASP A 399 3.24 -4.57 -34.35
C ASP A 399 2.43 -5.87 -34.39
N HIS A 400 2.68 -6.80 -33.47
CA HIS A 400 1.91 -8.03 -33.32
C HIS A 400 0.73 -7.91 -32.34
N ALA A 401 0.52 -6.73 -31.74
CA ALA A 401 -0.54 -6.50 -30.77
C ALA A 401 -1.89 -6.22 -31.46
N HIS A 402 -2.92 -7.00 -31.14
CA HIS A 402 -4.28 -6.91 -31.65
C HIS A 402 -5.29 -6.49 -30.57
N GLY A 403 -4.85 -6.36 -29.33
CA GLY A 403 -5.66 -5.97 -28.20
C GLY A 403 -6.14 -4.53 -28.29
N GLU A 404 -7.13 -4.20 -27.49
CA GLU A 404 -7.57 -2.81 -27.37
C GLU A 404 -6.54 -1.98 -26.60
N TYR A 405 -5.91 -2.59 -25.60
CA TYR A 405 -4.82 -2.01 -24.82
C TYR A 405 -3.56 -2.87 -24.92
N ILE A 406 -2.40 -2.24 -24.75
CA ILE A 406 -1.11 -2.90 -24.59
C ILE A 406 -0.65 -2.78 -23.13
N GLY A 407 -0.15 -3.88 -22.58
CA GLY A 407 0.57 -3.95 -21.31
C GLY A 407 1.99 -4.45 -21.54
N ILE A 408 2.91 -4.10 -20.64
CA ILE A 408 4.33 -4.46 -20.75
C ILE A 408 4.72 -5.19 -19.47
N VAL A 409 5.38 -6.33 -19.60
CA VAL A 409 5.95 -7.04 -18.45
C VAL A 409 7.41 -7.35 -18.76
N GLU A 410 8.31 -6.82 -17.93
CA GLU A 410 9.72 -7.13 -18.05
C GLU A 410 9.97 -8.61 -17.71
N PRO A 411 10.87 -9.28 -18.43
CA PRO A 411 11.04 -10.72 -18.30
C PRO A 411 11.70 -11.16 -16.97
N ASP A 412 12.26 -10.22 -16.20
CA ASP A 412 12.83 -10.46 -14.88
C ASP A 412 11.91 -10.06 -13.71
N ASP A 413 10.74 -9.53 -14.03
CA ASP A 413 9.71 -9.09 -13.08
C ASP A 413 8.55 -10.10 -13.00
N TYR A 414 7.58 -9.84 -12.12
CA TYR A 414 6.29 -10.55 -12.10
C TYR A 414 5.15 -9.60 -11.70
N ILE A 415 3.91 -10.04 -11.90
CA ILE A 415 2.72 -9.21 -11.69
C ILE A 415 1.70 -9.86 -10.74
N ALA A 416 0.86 -9.03 -10.11
CA ALA A 416 -0.25 -9.50 -9.29
C ALA A 416 -1.27 -10.28 -10.14
N PRO A 417 -1.94 -11.33 -9.62
CA PRO A 417 -2.91 -12.14 -10.38
C PRO A 417 -4.10 -11.37 -10.98
N THR A 418 -4.40 -10.18 -10.42
CA THR A 418 -5.52 -9.31 -10.82
C THR A 418 -5.11 -8.10 -11.64
N MET A 419 -3.81 -7.90 -11.92
CA MET A 419 -3.29 -6.66 -12.49
C MET A 419 -4.04 -6.23 -13.75
N PHE A 420 -4.11 -7.08 -14.77
CA PHE A 420 -4.74 -6.68 -16.03
C PHE A 420 -6.27 -6.61 -15.95
N GLU A 421 -6.92 -7.42 -15.12
CA GLU A 421 -8.38 -7.31 -14.89
C GLU A 421 -8.71 -5.97 -14.24
N GLU A 422 -7.98 -5.57 -13.20
CA GLU A 422 -8.20 -4.31 -12.50
C GLU A 422 -7.96 -3.11 -13.41
N LEU A 423 -6.82 -3.07 -14.11
CA LEU A 423 -6.49 -1.99 -15.03
C LEU A 423 -7.50 -1.90 -16.19
N TYR A 424 -7.82 -3.01 -16.86
CA TYR A 424 -8.75 -3.01 -17.99
C TYR A 424 -10.17 -2.64 -17.58
N THR A 425 -10.64 -3.11 -16.42
CA THR A 425 -11.96 -2.73 -15.90
C THR A 425 -12.05 -1.22 -15.72
N ARG A 426 -10.99 -0.56 -15.20
CA ARG A 426 -10.96 0.90 -15.06
C ARG A 426 -10.95 1.63 -16.39
N THR A 427 -10.16 1.15 -17.36
CA THR A 427 -10.13 1.79 -18.67
C THR A 427 -11.49 1.73 -19.34
N LYS A 428 -12.23 0.64 -19.19
CA LYS A 428 -13.61 0.52 -19.70
C LYS A 428 -14.62 1.37 -18.97
N LEU A 429 -14.48 1.47 -17.66
CA LEU A 429 -15.40 2.23 -16.82
C LEU A 429 -15.33 3.73 -17.07
N TYR A 430 -14.12 4.24 -17.17
CA TYR A 430 -13.85 5.67 -17.26
C TYR A 430 -13.45 6.11 -18.66
N ASP A 431 -13.49 5.20 -19.64
CA ASP A 431 -13.03 5.41 -21.01
C ASP A 431 -11.61 6.01 -21.04
N LEU A 432 -10.64 5.30 -20.47
CA LEU A 432 -9.29 5.82 -20.28
C LEU A 432 -8.37 5.51 -21.45
N ASP A 433 -7.48 6.43 -21.79
CA ASP A 433 -6.34 6.21 -22.67
C ASP A 433 -5.24 5.41 -21.96
N ILE A 434 -5.02 5.70 -20.68
CA ILE A 434 -3.98 5.08 -19.87
C ILE A 434 -4.50 4.86 -18.44
N CYS A 435 -4.25 3.68 -17.89
CA CYS A 435 -4.44 3.40 -16.46
C CYS A 435 -3.15 2.83 -15.89
N LYS A 436 -2.68 3.38 -14.75
CA LYS A 436 -1.45 2.94 -14.07
C LYS A 436 -1.71 2.62 -12.61
N ALA A 437 -1.07 1.56 -12.15
CA ALA A 437 -1.03 1.13 -10.77
C ALA A 437 0.31 1.52 -10.12
N ASP A 438 0.31 1.56 -8.78
CA ASP A 438 1.53 1.52 -7.98
C ASP A 438 2.28 0.20 -8.20
N PHE A 439 3.46 0.08 -7.59
CA PHE A 439 4.26 -1.13 -7.71
C PHE A 439 5.16 -1.37 -6.49
N TYR A 440 5.58 -2.62 -6.31
CA TYR A 440 6.64 -2.97 -5.38
C TYR A 440 7.98 -3.00 -6.10
N ARG A 441 9.02 -2.53 -5.42
CA ARG A 441 10.40 -2.93 -5.72
C ARG A 441 10.77 -4.08 -4.80
N PHE A 442 11.46 -5.10 -5.32
CA PHE A 442 11.89 -6.21 -4.48
C PHE A 442 13.31 -6.69 -4.77
N LYS A 443 13.92 -7.30 -3.75
CA LYS A 443 15.20 -8.00 -3.84
C LYS A 443 15.09 -9.32 -3.10
N GLN A 444 15.75 -10.34 -3.61
CA GLN A 444 15.90 -11.64 -3.00
C GLN A 444 17.36 -11.83 -2.57
N ASP A 445 17.57 -12.14 -1.30
CA ASP A 445 18.92 -12.39 -0.81
C ASP A 445 19.39 -13.84 -1.06
N ALA A 446 20.65 -14.13 -0.70
CA ALA A 446 21.24 -15.45 -0.88
C ALA A 446 20.54 -16.58 -0.08
N ARG A 447 19.70 -16.24 0.91
CA ARG A 447 18.88 -17.19 1.68
C ARG A 447 17.49 -17.38 1.10
N LYS A 448 17.19 -16.69 -0.01
CA LYS A 448 15.88 -16.61 -0.68
C LYS A 448 14.86 -15.74 0.06
N ASP A 449 15.28 -14.97 1.06
CA ASP A 449 14.38 -14.02 1.73
C ASP A 449 14.09 -12.85 0.80
N VAL A 450 12.81 -12.54 0.61
CA VAL A 450 12.36 -11.46 -0.28
C VAL A 450 12.00 -10.23 0.54
N ARG A 451 12.54 -9.07 0.13
CA ARG A 451 12.20 -7.77 0.73
C ARG A 451 11.48 -6.91 -0.29
N PHE A 452 10.31 -6.39 0.10
CA PHE A 452 9.50 -5.50 -0.71
C PHE A 452 9.62 -4.05 -0.23
N GLN A 453 9.60 -3.12 -1.17
CA GLN A 453 9.48 -1.68 -0.95
C GLN A 453 8.29 -1.19 -1.77
N TYR A 454 7.25 -0.68 -1.10
CA TYR A 454 6.12 -0.03 -1.76
C TYR A 454 6.58 1.25 -2.45
N VAL A 455 6.17 1.47 -3.71
CA VAL A 455 6.44 2.69 -4.46
C VAL A 455 5.14 3.26 -5.02
N THR A 456 4.81 4.49 -4.60
CA THR A 456 3.69 5.28 -5.14
C THR A 456 4.05 5.89 -6.49
N MET A 457 3.07 5.94 -7.40
CA MET A 457 3.21 6.58 -8.70
C MET A 457 3.16 8.11 -8.57
N PRO A 458 2.01 8.74 -8.28
CA PRO A 458 1.96 10.15 -7.93
C PRO A 458 2.51 10.40 -6.52
N LYS A 459 3.03 11.62 -6.31
CA LYS A 459 3.45 12.09 -4.99
C LYS A 459 2.28 12.57 -4.14
N SER A 460 1.25 13.13 -4.77
CA SER A 460 0.00 13.54 -4.10
C SER A 460 -1.02 12.42 -4.18
N ARG A 461 -1.74 12.18 -3.07
CA ARG A 461 -2.81 11.19 -3.03
C ARG A 461 -4.05 11.63 -3.82
N ASP A 462 -4.23 12.94 -4.01
CA ASP A 462 -5.40 13.52 -4.69
C ASP A 462 -5.45 13.21 -6.20
N LEU A 463 -4.37 12.64 -6.74
CA LEU A 463 -4.29 12.19 -8.14
C LEU A 463 -4.76 10.74 -8.35
N TYR A 464 -5.00 9.97 -7.28
CA TYR A 464 -5.50 8.60 -7.41
C TYR A 464 -6.99 8.56 -7.71
N ASN A 465 -7.39 7.55 -8.48
CA ASN A 465 -8.77 7.21 -8.84
C ASN A 465 -9.54 8.36 -9.50
N LYS A 466 -8.82 9.36 -10.00
CA LYS A 466 -9.34 10.52 -10.71
C LYS A 466 -8.98 10.42 -12.20
N VAL A 467 -9.93 10.76 -13.07
CA VAL A 467 -9.64 10.96 -14.50
C VAL A 467 -8.99 12.33 -14.65
N ILE A 468 -7.76 12.34 -15.15
CA ILE A 468 -6.97 13.55 -15.37
C ILE A 468 -6.49 13.63 -16.82
N THR A 469 -6.19 14.85 -17.27
CA THR A 469 -5.39 15.10 -18.46
C THR A 469 -3.96 15.41 -17.98
N PRO A 470 -2.93 14.61 -18.31
CA PRO A 470 -1.57 14.84 -17.81
C PRO A 470 -1.02 16.25 -18.05
N LEU A 471 -1.33 16.87 -19.20
CA LEU A 471 -0.87 18.23 -19.53
C LEU A 471 -1.59 19.35 -18.75
N ASP A 472 -2.73 19.07 -18.14
CA ASP A 472 -3.47 20.04 -17.33
C ASP A 472 -3.03 20.00 -15.84
N GLU A 473 -2.21 19.00 -15.47
CA GLU A 473 -1.78 18.76 -14.09
C GLU A 473 -0.35 19.30 -13.85
N GLU A 474 -0.24 20.41 -13.10
CA GLU A 474 0.97 21.25 -12.93
C GLU A 474 2.26 20.50 -12.55
N LEU A 475 2.18 19.28 -12.01
CA LEU A 475 3.34 18.51 -11.58
C LEU A 475 3.31 17.05 -12.05
N PHE A 476 2.55 16.73 -13.09
CA PHE A 476 2.40 15.36 -13.58
C PHE A 476 3.75 14.70 -13.87
N PHE A 477 4.65 15.40 -14.58
CA PHE A 477 5.98 14.88 -14.94
C PHE A 477 6.98 14.83 -13.77
N ARG A 478 6.56 15.16 -12.54
CA ARG A 478 7.29 14.87 -11.29
C ARG A 478 6.85 13.57 -10.61
N CYS A 479 5.81 12.90 -11.13
CA CYS A 479 5.40 11.58 -10.68
C CYS A 479 6.47 10.53 -11.00
N THR A 480 6.43 9.39 -10.32
CA THR A 480 7.33 8.27 -10.58
C THR A 480 7.15 7.80 -12.01
N MET A 481 8.22 7.88 -12.79
CA MET A 481 8.24 7.37 -14.16
C MET A 481 8.30 5.84 -14.14
N ASN A 482 7.28 5.21 -14.69
CA ASN A 482 7.17 3.76 -14.85
C ASN A 482 6.26 3.47 -16.06
N THR A 483 6.67 2.51 -16.89
CA THR A 483 5.95 2.11 -18.11
C THR A 483 5.28 0.73 -18.01
N VAL A 484 5.62 -0.06 -17.00
CA VAL A 484 5.27 -1.48 -16.90
C VAL A 484 4.09 -1.72 -15.95
N SER A 485 3.82 -0.80 -15.01
CA SER A 485 2.71 -0.88 -14.06
C SER A 485 1.37 -0.39 -14.62
N GLY A 486 1.18 -0.38 -15.94
CA GLY A 486 -0.02 0.17 -16.58
C GLY A 486 -0.36 -0.45 -17.92
N ILE A 487 -1.50 -0.03 -18.46
CA ILE A 487 -1.96 -0.36 -19.81
C ILE A 487 -2.27 0.90 -20.62
N TYR A 488 -2.09 0.80 -21.94
CA TYR A 488 -2.12 1.93 -22.88
C TYR A 488 -3.02 1.61 -24.06
N ARG A 489 -3.91 2.52 -24.44
CA ARG A 489 -4.85 2.31 -25.55
C ARG A 489 -4.07 2.19 -26.88
N ILE A 490 -4.18 1.06 -27.58
CA ILE A 490 -3.41 0.80 -28.81
C ILE A 490 -3.79 1.77 -29.92
N SER A 491 -5.08 2.12 -30.06
CA SER A 491 -5.52 3.08 -31.08
C SER A 491 -4.86 4.45 -30.90
N MET A 492 -4.69 4.91 -29.66
CA MET A 492 -3.97 6.16 -29.35
C MET A 492 -2.49 6.05 -29.76
N LEU A 493 -1.81 4.95 -29.42
CA LEU A 493 -0.41 4.76 -29.80
C LEU A 493 -0.23 4.79 -31.33
N ARG A 494 -1.15 4.15 -32.07
CA ARG A 494 -1.13 4.11 -33.53
C ARG A 494 -1.46 5.47 -34.16
N GLU A 495 -2.46 6.17 -33.64
CA GLU A 495 -2.86 7.50 -34.10
C GLU A 495 -1.69 8.49 -34.02
N TRP A 496 -0.97 8.49 -32.89
CA TRP A 496 0.16 9.39 -32.65
C TRP A 496 1.51 8.85 -33.14
N GLY A 497 1.53 7.65 -33.74
CA GLY A 497 2.76 7.01 -34.22
C GLY A 497 3.80 6.84 -33.10
N ILE A 498 3.37 6.53 -31.88
CA ILE A 498 4.26 6.33 -30.74
C ILE A 498 4.98 4.99 -30.89
N ARG A 499 6.31 5.04 -30.88
CA ARG A 499 7.22 3.91 -30.98
C ARG A 499 8.36 4.07 -30.00
N TRP A 500 8.96 2.95 -29.59
CA TRP A 500 10.22 2.99 -28.85
C TRP A 500 11.37 3.33 -29.80
N ASN A 501 12.35 4.07 -29.30
CA ASN A 501 13.55 4.39 -30.04
C ASN A 501 14.41 3.13 -30.29
N GLU A 502 14.71 2.80 -31.55
CA GLU A 502 15.45 1.59 -31.93
C GLU A 502 16.98 1.81 -31.86
N THR A 503 17.48 2.37 -30.76
CA THR A 503 18.92 2.58 -30.55
C THR A 503 19.66 1.28 -30.24
N PRO A 504 20.86 1.06 -30.82
CA PRO A 504 21.68 -0.11 -30.51
C PRO A 504 22.09 -0.13 -29.03
N GLY A 505 21.77 -1.22 -28.32
CA GLY A 505 22.02 -1.35 -26.89
C GLY A 505 20.88 -0.78 -26.04
N ALA A 506 20.24 -1.65 -25.26
CA ALA A 506 19.10 -1.28 -24.43
C ALA A 506 19.47 -0.28 -23.32
N SER A 507 18.86 0.90 -23.33
CA SER A 507 18.87 1.83 -22.19
C SER A 507 17.94 3.02 -22.44
N PHE A 508 17.13 3.34 -21.43
CA PHE A 508 16.34 4.57 -21.30
C PHE A 508 15.13 4.74 -22.24
N GLN A 509 14.83 3.79 -23.13
CA GLN A 509 13.68 3.88 -24.03
C GLN A 509 12.30 3.94 -23.32
N ASP A 510 12.26 3.59 -22.03
CA ASP A 510 11.11 3.81 -21.16
C ASP A 510 10.78 5.30 -20.96
N ASN A 511 11.79 6.18 -21.02
CA ASN A 511 11.64 7.63 -20.92
C ASN A 511 10.84 8.18 -22.09
N GLY A 512 11.22 7.85 -23.33
CA GLY A 512 10.53 8.35 -24.50
C GLY A 512 9.12 7.83 -24.59
N PHE A 513 8.90 6.54 -24.30
CA PHE A 513 7.54 6.01 -24.24
C PHE A 513 6.70 6.71 -23.17
N TYR A 514 7.24 6.94 -21.97
CA TYR A 514 6.54 7.66 -20.91
C TYR A 514 6.17 9.09 -21.31
N VAL A 515 7.12 9.87 -21.83
CA VAL A 515 6.89 11.27 -22.19
C VAL A 515 5.89 11.38 -23.34
N CYS A 516 6.10 10.64 -24.43
CA CYS A 516 5.24 10.70 -25.60
C CYS A 516 3.80 10.27 -25.29
N THR A 517 3.61 9.18 -24.53
CA THR A 517 2.26 8.74 -24.15
C THR A 517 1.57 9.71 -23.20
N SER A 518 2.30 10.27 -22.23
CA SER A 518 1.74 11.23 -21.28
C SER A 518 1.38 12.56 -21.95
N ALA A 519 2.16 13.00 -22.95
CA ALA A 519 1.91 14.25 -23.66
C ALA A 519 0.65 14.25 -24.54
N VAL A 520 0.13 13.07 -24.92
CA VAL A 520 -1.04 12.95 -25.80
C VAL A 520 -2.28 12.38 -25.12
N ALA A 521 -2.12 11.68 -24.00
CA ALA A 521 -3.24 11.11 -23.27
C ALA A 521 -4.20 12.22 -22.81
N LYS A 522 -5.49 12.00 -23.01
CA LYS A 522 -6.56 12.92 -22.57
C LYS A 522 -7.27 12.40 -21.33
N ARG A 523 -7.29 11.07 -21.18
CA ARG A 523 -7.99 10.39 -20.09
C ARG A 523 -7.04 9.42 -19.41
N PHE A 524 -6.39 9.89 -18.35
CA PHE A 524 -5.40 9.16 -17.58
C PHE A 524 -5.93 8.89 -16.16
N MET A 525 -5.59 7.76 -15.56
CA MET A 525 -5.87 7.49 -14.14
C MET A 525 -4.71 6.74 -13.47
N PHE A 526 -4.35 7.17 -12.26
CA PHE A 526 -3.56 6.37 -11.31
C PHE A 526 -4.50 5.60 -10.37
N ILE A 527 -4.20 4.36 -10.03
CA ILE A 527 -4.88 3.59 -8.98
C ILE A 527 -3.95 3.32 -7.80
N ASP A 528 -4.48 3.37 -6.58
CA ASP A 528 -3.75 3.30 -5.30
C ASP A 528 -3.43 1.85 -4.87
N ARG A 529 -2.93 1.05 -5.81
CA ARG A 529 -2.68 -0.38 -5.61
C ARG A 529 -1.36 -0.83 -6.24
N PRO A 530 -0.50 -1.56 -5.51
CA PRO A 530 0.77 -2.05 -6.03
C PRO A 530 0.59 -3.38 -6.80
N LEU A 531 0.30 -3.29 -8.10
CA LEU A 531 -0.05 -4.48 -8.91
C LEU A 531 1.12 -5.09 -9.69
N TYR A 532 2.27 -4.39 -9.72
CA TYR A 532 3.47 -4.83 -10.43
C TYR A 532 4.62 -5.04 -9.44
N TYR A 533 5.45 -6.08 -9.65
CA TYR A 533 6.58 -6.41 -8.79
C TYR A 533 7.88 -6.30 -9.58
N ASN A 534 8.61 -5.22 -9.33
CA ASN A 534 9.82 -4.87 -10.03
C ASN A 534 11.09 -5.30 -9.28
N ARG A 535 11.86 -6.17 -9.89
CA ARG A 535 13.07 -6.78 -9.36
C ARG A 535 14.25 -5.80 -9.37
N ARG A 536 15.07 -5.84 -8.31
CA ARG A 536 16.20 -4.90 -8.10
C ARG A 536 17.54 -5.58 -7.78
N ASP A 537 17.63 -6.89 -7.97
CA ASP A 537 18.81 -7.71 -7.70
C ASP A 537 19.32 -8.47 -8.95
N ASN A 538 18.75 -8.21 -10.13
CA ASN A 538 19.26 -8.75 -11.39
C ASN A 538 20.61 -8.10 -11.77
N PRO A 539 21.73 -8.85 -11.77
CA PRO A 539 23.04 -8.30 -12.08
C PRO A 539 23.21 -7.92 -13.55
N ASN A 540 22.35 -8.43 -14.44
CA ASN A 540 22.38 -8.16 -15.88
C ASN A 540 21.50 -6.97 -16.28
N SER A 541 20.93 -6.24 -15.30
CA SER A 541 20.13 -5.04 -15.58
C SER A 541 20.97 -3.99 -16.32
N SER A 542 20.36 -3.35 -17.33
CA SER A 542 21.01 -2.26 -18.10
C SER A 542 21.46 -1.09 -17.22
N VAL A 543 20.82 -0.88 -16.06
CA VAL A 543 21.21 0.13 -15.06
C VAL A 543 22.62 -0.11 -14.49
N ALA A 544 23.13 -1.35 -14.57
CA ALA A 544 24.46 -1.71 -14.10
C ALA A 544 25.57 -1.56 -15.16
N ASP A 545 25.21 -1.25 -16.42
CA ASP A 545 26.14 -1.16 -17.54
C ASP A 545 26.79 0.24 -17.63
N ARG A 546 28.11 0.31 -17.42
CA ARG A 546 28.88 1.55 -17.39
C ARG A 546 29.32 2.05 -18.77
N GLY A 547 29.08 1.28 -19.84
CA GLY A 547 29.47 1.63 -21.21
C GLY A 547 28.46 2.49 -21.96
N LYS A 548 27.30 2.79 -21.36
CA LYS A 548 26.15 3.45 -22.00
C LYS A 548 25.95 4.90 -21.53
N VAL A 549 27.06 5.63 -21.38
CA VAL A 549 27.08 6.98 -20.82
C VAL A 549 26.17 7.94 -21.60
N TYR A 550 26.20 7.88 -22.93
CA TYR A 550 25.50 8.82 -23.82
C TYR A 550 24.14 8.35 -24.35
N CYS A 551 23.75 7.10 -24.10
CA CYS A 551 22.47 6.59 -24.60
C CYS A 551 21.26 7.34 -24.03
N MET A 552 21.42 7.96 -22.85
CA MET A 552 20.40 8.85 -22.28
C MET A 552 20.19 10.11 -23.15
N ASN A 553 21.28 10.71 -23.62
CA ASN A 553 21.23 11.94 -24.41
C ASN A 553 20.59 11.70 -25.78
N GLU A 554 20.94 10.58 -26.44
CA GLU A 554 20.31 10.16 -27.68
C GLU A 554 18.80 9.95 -27.53
N GLU A 555 18.36 9.38 -26.40
CA GLU A 555 16.94 9.21 -26.11
C GLU A 555 16.23 10.55 -25.94
N TYR A 556 16.82 11.51 -25.21
CA TYR A 556 16.20 12.81 -25.00
C TYR A 556 16.14 13.67 -26.26
N ALA A 557 17.14 13.55 -27.15
CA ALA A 557 17.09 14.14 -28.49
C ALA A 557 15.93 13.56 -29.31
N PHE A 558 15.76 12.23 -29.30
CA PHE A 558 14.61 11.57 -29.95
C PHE A 558 13.27 12.09 -29.40
N ILE A 559 13.14 12.24 -28.08
CA ILE A 559 11.93 12.78 -27.44
C ILE A 559 11.66 14.20 -27.91
N GLN A 560 12.67 15.07 -27.92
CA GLN A 560 12.54 16.46 -28.37
C GLN A 560 12.07 16.53 -29.82
N ASP A 561 12.70 15.76 -30.72
CA ASP A 561 12.34 15.72 -32.13
C ASP A 561 10.89 15.24 -32.33
N TRP A 562 10.48 14.21 -31.60
CA TRP A 562 9.12 13.70 -31.65
C TRP A 562 8.11 14.76 -31.17
N LEU A 563 8.39 15.46 -30.07
CA LEU A 563 7.54 16.51 -29.52
C LEU A 563 7.42 17.71 -30.47
N LYS A 564 8.52 18.14 -31.09
CA LYS A 564 8.54 19.22 -32.09
C LYS A 564 7.72 18.83 -33.32
N LYS A 565 7.94 17.62 -33.85
CA LYS A 565 7.19 17.09 -35.00
C LYS A 565 5.69 17.02 -34.76
N ASN A 566 5.26 16.78 -33.52
CA ASN A 566 3.85 16.68 -33.13
C ASN A 566 3.27 17.99 -32.57
N ASN A 567 3.99 19.11 -32.65
CA ASN A 567 3.57 20.42 -32.13
C ASN A 567 3.23 20.43 -30.62
N LEU A 568 3.92 19.60 -29.84
CA LEU A 568 3.76 19.50 -28.39
C LEU A 568 4.91 20.16 -27.62
N TRP A 569 6.02 20.48 -28.29
CA TRP A 569 7.23 21.03 -27.67
C TRP A 569 6.95 22.20 -26.72
N GLU A 570 6.24 23.23 -27.18
CA GLU A 570 5.95 24.41 -26.37
C GLU A 570 5.15 24.12 -25.09
N LYS A 571 4.40 23.01 -25.06
CA LYS A 571 3.62 22.61 -23.89
C LYS A 571 4.41 21.83 -22.84
N VAL A 572 5.51 21.20 -23.23
CA VAL A 572 6.22 20.24 -22.37
C VAL A 572 7.72 20.49 -22.23
N LYS A 573 8.26 21.54 -22.87
CA LYS A 573 9.71 21.80 -22.90
C LYS A 573 10.32 22.00 -21.52
N GLU A 574 9.58 22.58 -20.57
CA GLU A 574 10.03 22.77 -19.18
C GLU A 574 10.10 21.44 -18.43
N GLU A 575 9.09 20.59 -18.61
CA GLU A 575 8.98 19.26 -18.04
C GLU A 575 10.04 18.33 -18.60
N TRP A 576 10.22 18.37 -19.93
CA TRP A 576 11.25 17.64 -20.65
C TRP A 576 12.65 18.04 -20.14
N ALA A 577 12.93 19.34 -20.01
CA ALA A 577 14.22 19.82 -19.52
C ALA A 577 14.47 19.41 -18.06
N SER A 578 13.42 19.46 -17.22
CA SER A 578 13.48 18.99 -15.84
C SER A 578 13.77 17.49 -15.74
N LEU A 579 13.17 16.69 -16.63
CA LEU A 579 13.42 15.26 -16.71
C LEU A 579 14.83 14.95 -17.25
N LEU A 580 15.28 15.66 -18.30
CA LEU A 580 16.64 15.57 -18.85
C LEU A 580 17.66 15.78 -17.74
N TYR A 581 17.58 16.91 -17.05
CA TYR A 581 18.50 17.26 -15.96
C TYR A 581 18.58 16.18 -14.89
N ARG A 582 17.42 15.68 -14.40
CA ARG A 582 17.40 14.64 -13.36
C ARG A 582 18.06 13.36 -13.82
N ASN A 583 17.82 12.98 -15.08
CA ASN A 583 18.35 11.78 -15.68
C ASN A 583 19.85 11.88 -16.00
N GLU A 584 20.32 13.05 -16.44
CA GLU A 584 21.73 13.35 -16.60
C GLU A 584 22.46 13.34 -15.26
N MET A 585 21.90 13.97 -14.22
CA MET A 585 22.45 13.90 -12.87
C MET A 585 22.46 12.48 -12.32
N PHE A 586 21.42 11.68 -12.62
CA PHE A 586 21.39 10.27 -12.28
C PHE A 586 22.54 9.52 -12.97
N THR A 587 22.81 9.81 -14.24
CA THR A 587 23.94 9.25 -15.01
C THR A 587 25.30 9.72 -14.48
N TYR A 588 25.51 11.02 -14.25
CA TYR A 588 26.74 11.57 -13.67
C TYR A 588 27.13 10.83 -12.38
N ASN A 589 26.16 10.57 -11.49
CA ASN A 589 26.43 9.90 -10.21
C ASN A 589 26.78 8.40 -10.32
N ARG A 590 26.64 7.76 -11.49
CA ARG A 590 26.94 6.32 -11.68
C ARG A 590 28.17 6.05 -12.55
N ILE A 591 28.57 7.02 -13.37
CA ILE A 591 29.67 6.84 -14.32
C ILE A 591 31.01 6.89 -13.59
N SER A 592 32.08 6.51 -14.28
CA SER A 592 33.42 6.55 -13.69
C SER A 592 33.92 8.00 -13.62
N ASP A 593 34.70 8.33 -12.59
CA ASP A 593 35.30 9.66 -12.38
C ASP A 593 36.04 10.19 -13.63
N SER A 594 36.60 9.29 -14.45
CA SER A 594 37.28 9.62 -15.71
C SER A 594 36.37 10.27 -16.75
N PHE A 595 35.05 10.13 -16.64
CA PHE A 595 34.06 10.74 -17.52
C PHE A 595 33.39 11.97 -16.91
N HIS A 596 33.64 12.31 -15.64
CA HIS A 596 32.94 13.42 -14.97
C HIS A 596 33.23 14.77 -15.62
N GLU A 597 34.48 15.00 -16.03
CA GLU A 597 34.88 16.24 -16.70
C GLU A 597 34.16 16.41 -18.04
N GLU A 598 34.23 15.38 -18.90
CA GLU A 598 33.57 15.36 -20.21
C GLU A 598 32.04 15.48 -20.07
N TYR A 599 31.45 14.72 -19.16
CA TYR A 599 29.99 14.66 -18.99
C TYR A 599 29.42 15.93 -18.32
N ALA A 600 30.14 16.55 -17.38
CA ALA A 600 29.72 17.82 -16.80
C ALA A 600 29.81 18.97 -17.82
N ALA A 601 30.84 18.98 -18.67
CA ALA A 601 30.93 19.93 -19.79
C ALA A 601 29.76 19.73 -20.75
N TYR A 602 29.44 18.48 -21.09
CA TYR A 602 28.30 18.14 -21.93
C TYR A 602 26.96 18.69 -21.37
N ILE A 603 26.65 18.43 -20.10
CA ILE A 603 25.40 18.95 -19.47
C ILE A 603 25.38 20.48 -19.48
N SER A 604 26.54 21.12 -19.25
CA SER A 604 26.67 22.57 -19.28
C SER A 604 26.32 23.13 -20.66
N ASP A 605 26.84 22.52 -21.73
CA ASP A 605 26.59 22.93 -23.11
C ASP A 605 25.10 22.78 -23.47
N ASP A 606 24.48 21.63 -23.16
CA ASP A 606 23.06 21.36 -23.41
C ASP A 606 22.17 22.45 -22.77
N PHE A 607 22.39 22.75 -21.49
CA PHE A 607 21.56 23.75 -20.79
C PHE A 607 21.93 25.20 -21.10
N ASN A 608 23.15 25.47 -21.55
CA ASN A 608 23.50 26.80 -22.04
C ASN A 608 22.82 27.10 -23.38
N GLN A 609 22.74 26.12 -24.28
CA GLN A 609 21.99 26.25 -25.53
C GLN A 609 20.50 26.51 -25.25
N LEU A 610 19.87 25.67 -24.42
CA LEU A 610 18.44 25.80 -24.10
C LEU A 610 18.05 27.13 -23.43
N VAL A 611 18.97 27.76 -22.68
CA VAL A 611 18.71 29.04 -22.01
C VAL A 611 19.06 30.25 -22.89
N GLN A 612 20.07 30.13 -23.77
CA GLN A 612 20.41 31.20 -24.72
C GLN A 612 19.33 31.41 -25.78
N ASP A 613 18.60 30.36 -26.13
CA ASP A 613 17.50 30.44 -27.11
C ASP A 613 16.19 31.01 -26.51
N GLU A 614 16.20 31.56 -25.28
CA GLU A 614 15.03 32.01 -24.50
C GLU A 614 13.94 30.93 -24.35
N GLU A 615 14.27 29.65 -24.54
CA GLU A 615 13.29 28.56 -24.58
C GLU A 615 12.80 28.12 -23.19
N LEU A 616 13.52 28.42 -22.10
CA LEU A 616 13.20 27.93 -20.75
C LEU A 616 13.19 29.01 -19.65
N THR A 617 12.15 28.98 -18.83
CA THR A 617 11.94 29.75 -17.60
C THR A 617 12.47 29.04 -16.34
N LEU A 618 12.76 27.73 -16.43
CA LEU A 618 13.24 26.87 -15.34
C LEU A 618 12.27 26.79 -14.13
N SER A 619 10.98 27.04 -14.36
CA SER A 619 9.93 27.02 -13.33
C SER A 619 9.74 25.62 -12.72
N TYR A 620 9.93 24.56 -13.53
CA TYR A 620 9.82 23.16 -13.11
C TYR A 620 11.00 22.63 -12.29
N PHE A 621 12.06 23.40 -12.11
CA PHE A 621 13.20 23.04 -11.27
C PHE A 621 12.92 23.46 -9.82
N SER A 622 13.40 22.71 -8.84
CA SER A 622 13.45 23.16 -7.44
C SER A 622 14.57 24.19 -7.24
N ASP A 623 14.52 24.96 -6.15
CA ASP A 623 15.58 25.94 -5.84
C ASP A 623 16.96 25.29 -5.71
N LYS A 624 17.00 24.05 -5.22
CA LYS A 624 18.23 23.26 -5.17
C LYS A 624 18.71 22.91 -6.57
N GLU A 625 17.85 22.40 -7.44
CA GLU A 625 18.24 22.04 -8.82
C GLU A 625 18.67 23.29 -9.60
N ARG A 626 17.97 24.43 -9.47
CA ARG A 626 18.37 25.70 -10.08
C ARG A 626 19.75 26.17 -9.61
N SER A 627 20.05 26.07 -8.31
CA SER A 627 21.34 26.50 -7.79
C SER A 627 22.49 25.59 -8.25
N VAL A 628 22.28 24.28 -8.32
CA VAL A 628 23.27 23.34 -8.86
C VAL A 628 23.47 23.55 -10.35
N LEU A 629 22.38 23.65 -11.11
CA LEU A 629 22.43 23.86 -12.56
C LEU A 629 23.10 25.19 -12.92
N LYS A 630 22.89 26.25 -12.13
CA LYS A 630 23.59 27.52 -12.31
C LYS A 630 25.11 27.35 -12.21
N VAL A 631 25.59 26.66 -11.17
CA VAL A 631 27.03 26.42 -10.99
C VAL A 631 27.57 25.55 -12.13
N LEU A 632 26.86 24.49 -12.49
CA LEU A 632 27.25 23.59 -13.58
C LEU A 632 27.38 24.32 -14.92
N ARG A 633 26.47 25.25 -15.21
CA ARG A 633 26.47 26.05 -16.44
C ARG A 633 27.57 27.12 -16.49
N GLU A 634 27.87 27.75 -15.35
CA GLU A 634 28.85 28.85 -15.25
C GLU A 634 30.29 28.33 -15.09
N ASP A 635 30.48 27.25 -14.30
CA ASP A 635 31.77 26.65 -14.01
C ASP A 635 31.62 25.13 -13.74
N PRO A 636 31.65 24.28 -14.80
CA PRO A 636 31.57 22.83 -14.67
C PRO A 636 32.65 22.26 -13.74
N GLN A 637 33.83 22.88 -13.69
CA GLN A 637 34.94 22.43 -12.84
C GLN A 637 34.65 22.70 -11.36
N GLU A 638 34.02 23.82 -11.04
CA GLU A 638 33.52 24.08 -9.68
C GLU A 638 32.39 23.12 -9.28
N PHE A 639 31.50 22.77 -10.20
CA PHE A 639 30.49 21.73 -9.95
C PHE A 639 31.16 20.40 -9.60
N ILE A 640 32.14 19.94 -10.40
CA ILE A 640 32.90 18.71 -10.13
C ILE A 640 33.60 18.81 -8.77
N ARG A 641 34.27 19.93 -8.46
CA ARG A 641 34.92 20.14 -7.16
C ARG A 641 33.93 20.05 -5.99
N ARG A 642 32.71 20.57 -6.12
CA ARG A 642 31.69 20.49 -5.06
C ARG A 642 31.12 19.09 -4.92
N GLN A 643 30.90 18.43 -6.05
CA GLN A 643 30.20 17.15 -6.08
C GLN A 643 31.12 15.99 -5.76
N ASP A 644 32.30 15.96 -6.35
CA ASP A 644 33.32 14.94 -6.15
C ASP A 644 34.20 15.27 -4.94
N GLY A 645 34.45 16.57 -4.65
CA GLY A 645 35.19 16.99 -3.46
C GLY A 645 34.43 16.80 -2.13
N SER A 646 33.15 16.43 -2.20
CA SER A 646 32.38 15.95 -1.03
C SER A 646 32.84 14.57 -0.51
N ASP A 647 33.79 13.91 -1.19
CA ASP A 647 34.37 12.65 -0.70
C ASP A 647 35.20 12.78 0.58
N ILE A 648 35.58 13.99 0.99
CA ILE A 648 36.14 14.22 2.34
C ILE A 648 35.15 13.75 3.42
N THR A 649 33.84 13.98 3.23
CA THR A 649 32.84 13.54 4.22
C THR A 649 32.60 12.03 4.20
N LYS A 650 32.87 11.36 3.07
CA LYS A 650 32.76 9.90 2.93
C LYS A 650 33.97 9.21 3.52
N VAL A 651 35.18 9.74 3.28
CA VAL A 651 36.41 9.31 3.96
C VAL A 651 36.33 9.58 5.45
N GLU A 652 35.84 10.74 5.89
CA GLU A 652 35.64 11.06 7.32
C GLU A 652 34.58 10.18 7.99
N LYS A 653 33.45 9.88 7.32
CA LYS A 653 32.45 8.92 7.80
C LYS A 653 33.01 7.50 7.90
N LEU A 654 33.72 7.04 6.87
CA LEU A 654 34.37 5.72 6.86
C LEU A 654 35.46 5.66 7.94
N GLN A 655 36.23 6.73 8.13
CA GLN A 655 37.25 6.83 9.18
C GLN A 655 36.60 6.83 10.57
N ALA A 656 35.47 7.52 10.75
CA ALA A 656 34.68 7.53 11.97
C ALA A 656 34.09 6.16 12.29
N GLU A 657 33.52 5.46 11.29
CA GLU A 657 33.01 4.10 11.45
C GLU A 657 34.13 3.09 11.74
N VAL A 658 35.25 3.16 11.03
CA VAL A 658 36.44 2.33 11.30
C VAL A 658 36.97 2.58 12.71
N ASN A 659 36.99 3.83 13.17
CA ASN A 659 37.40 4.18 14.54
C ASN A 659 36.40 3.66 15.58
N LYS A 660 35.09 3.72 15.29
CA LYS A 660 34.03 3.18 16.14
C LYS A 660 34.12 1.65 16.27
N VAL A 661 34.38 0.96 15.17
CA VAL A 661 34.63 -0.49 15.13
C VAL A 661 35.91 -0.86 15.88
N ARG A 662 37.02 -0.15 15.64
CA ARG A 662 38.31 -0.39 16.33
C ARG A 662 38.23 -0.15 17.84
N ASN A 663 37.38 0.78 18.27
CA ASN A 663 37.18 1.09 19.69
C ASN A 663 36.11 0.24 20.39
N SER A 664 35.31 -0.53 19.64
CA SER A 664 34.30 -1.44 20.18
C SER A 664 34.90 -2.52 21.10
N LYS A 665 34.15 -2.90 22.15
CA LYS A 665 34.54 -4.01 23.05
C LYS A 665 34.75 -5.30 22.25
N SER A 666 33.91 -5.57 21.27
CA SER A 666 33.95 -6.75 20.40
C SER A 666 35.26 -6.88 19.63
N PHE A 667 35.72 -5.78 19.02
CA PHE A 667 36.99 -5.77 18.28
C PHE A 667 38.21 -5.89 19.20
N LYS A 668 38.19 -5.23 20.37
CA LYS A 668 39.27 -5.33 21.37
C LYS A 668 39.37 -6.74 21.97
N ILE A 669 38.23 -7.38 22.27
CA ILE A 669 38.17 -8.77 22.72
C ILE A 669 38.65 -9.72 21.62
N GLY A 670 38.16 -9.56 20.37
CA GLY A 670 38.60 -10.37 19.23
C GLY A 670 40.10 -10.27 18.96
N LYS A 671 40.69 -9.07 19.11
CA LYS A 671 42.14 -8.86 18.98
C LYS A 671 42.94 -9.52 20.11
N ALA A 672 42.42 -9.51 21.35
CA ALA A 672 43.05 -10.19 22.50
C ALA A 672 42.95 -11.72 22.40
N VAL A 673 41.82 -12.24 21.94
CA VAL A 673 41.58 -13.68 21.74
C VAL A 673 42.41 -14.23 20.58
N THR A 674 42.70 -13.44 19.54
CA THR A 674 43.46 -13.89 18.36
C THR A 674 44.97 -13.65 18.44
N SER A 675 45.45 -12.76 19.32
CA SER A 675 46.87 -12.46 19.48
C SER A 675 47.62 -13.56 20.25
N GLY A 676 47.01 -14.17 21.27
CA GLY A 676 47.57 -15.31 22.03
C GLY A 676 47.86 -16.54 21.14
N PRO A 677 46.87 -17.07 20.39
CA PRO A 677 47.06 -18.19 19.48
C PRO A 677 48.06 -17.89 18.36
N ARG A 678 48.11 -16.64 17.85
CA ARG A 678 49.10 -16.23 16.83
C ARG A 678 50.54 -16.24 17.38
N MET A 679 50.75 -15.88 18.64
CA MET A 679 52.07 -15.90 19.29
C MET A 679 52.54 -17.36 19.52
N VAL A 680 51.65 -18.24 19.97
CA VAL A 680 51.91 -19.68 20.12
C VAL A 680 52.18 -20.35 18.77
N LYS A 681 51.41 -20.04 17.72
CA LYS A 681 51.62 -20.57 16.36
C LYS A 681 52.96 -20.11 15.75
N LYS A 682 53.48 -18.95 16.15
CA LYS A 682 54.81 -18.43 15.76
C LYS A 682 55.94 -19.14 16.51
N LEU A 683 55.76 -19.44 17.80
CA LEU A 683 56.69 -20.22 18.62
C LEU A 683 56.78 -21.70 18.17
N VAL A 684 55.64 -22.33 17.87
CA VAL A 684 55.58 -23.72 17.39
C VAL A 684 56.20 -23.88 15.98
N ARG A 685 56.09 -22.87 15.11
CA ARG A 685 56.79 -22.83 13.81
C ARG A 685 58.30 -22.57 13.95
N GLY A 686 58.75 -21.93 15.03
CA GLY A 686 60.17 -21.75 15.33
C GLY A 686 60.83 -23.02 15.87
N ALA A 687 60.11 -23.81 16.67
CA ALA A 687 60.64 -25.04 17.26
C ALA A 687 60.78 -26.21 16.25
N LYS A 688 59.89 -26.31 15.25
CA LYS A 688 59.99 -27.33 14.18
C LYS A 688 61.12 -27.10 13.15
N LYS A 689 61.88 -26.01 13.26
CA LYS A 689 63.08 -25.75 12.43
C LYS A 689 64.39 -26.12 13.13
N LYS A 690 64.34 -26.68 14.35
CA LYS A 690 65.51 -27.10 15.16
C LYS A 690 65.41 -28.54 15.70
N SER A 691 64.64 -29.42 15.04
CA SER A 691 64.66 -30.87 15.27
C SER A 691 64.93 -31.60 13.98
#